data_AF-A0AAD3HGL7-F1
#
_entry.id   AF-A0AAD3HGL7-F1
#
_cell.length_a   1.000
_cell.length_b   1.000
_cell.length_c   1.000
_cell.angle_alpha   90.00
_cell.angle_beta   90.00
_cell.angle_gamma   90.00
#
_symmetry.space_group_name_H-M   'P 1'
#
loop_
_entity.id
_entity.type
_entity.pdbx_description
1 polymer ?
#
loop_
_entity_poly.entity_id
_entity_poly.type
_entity_poly.pdbx_seq_one_letter_code
_entity_poly.pdbx_strand_id
1 'polypeptide(L)'
;MGCGASKADQPSKPELGSSVQESPQDFALPPVKGSLPDDAQIVFVLGGPGSGKGTQCDKIKEQYDCVHLSAGDLLRAEVKSGSDVGQKCEALMRDGKLVPVAVTLHLLTKAMIESGGRFFLIDGFPRALDQAEAFEKAIKPCKAVLFFDCPEEEMEKRLLKRGETSGRSDDNADTIRKRFKTFVEQSLPVKTHYMSQNKCYVISAVPPPDEVYEAVKWALGEIGAPKKAGSSAKTEAPAPVDAPAAAQPTAVGPAAVEPAAVEPAAAEPAAVEPTAAEPAVEAEPIAVEPKAAPEPTAAADTATAPAVAQEVFALPEVPGSLPEDTQIVFVLGGPGSGKGTQCDQIKEEYECVHLSAGDLLRAEVKSGSEVGQKCEALMRDGKLVPVAVTLNLLKKAMIESGGRFFLIDGFPRALDQAAQFEGAIMPCKAVLFFDCPEEEMEKRLLKRGETSGRSDDNAETIRKRFRTFLEQSLPVKDHYIAQNKCAVISAVPPPKEVYQVVKGVLDSLGAPKKPEVFALPEVPGSLPEDTQIVFVLGGPGSGKGTQCDKMKEEYECVHLSAGDLLRAEVKSGSEVGQKCEALMRDGKLVPVAVTLNLLKQAMIESGGRFFLIDGFPRALDQAAQFEGAIMPCKAVLFFDCPEEEMEKRLLKRGETSGRSDDNAETIRKRFRTFLEQSLPVKDHYIAQNKCAVISAVPPPKEVYQVVKGVLDSLGAPKKPEVIALPEVPGSLPDDTQIVFVLGGPGSGKGTQCDKMKEEYECVHLSAGDLLRAEVKSGSEVGQKCEALMREGKLVPVAVTLNLLKKAMIESGGSFFLIDGFPRALDQAAQFEGAIMPCKMVLFFDCPEEEMEKRLLKRGETSGRSDDNAETIRKRFRTFLEQSLPVKDHYIERNKCAVISAVPTPDEVYETVKSVLDSISAPKK
;
A
#
# COMPACT_ATOMS: atom_id res chain seq x y z
N MET A 1 -70.94 -39.45 -3.85
CA MET A 1 -72.01 -38.64 -3.24
C MET A 1 -71.38 -37.97 -2.03
N GLY A 2 -71.29 -36.66 -1.82
CA GLY A 2 -71.79 -35.44 -2.44
C GLY A 2 -71.58 -34.33 -1.38
N CYS A 3 -71.18 -33.13 -1.82
CA CYS A 3 -71.28 -31.77 -1.23
C CYS A 3 -71.30 -31.57 0.32
N GLY A 4 -70.68 -30.55 0.91
CA GLY A 4 -70.34 -29.22 0.40
C GLY A 4 -69.55 -28.36 1.40
N ALA A 5 -69.36 -27.10 1.01
CA ALA A 5 -68.32 -26.17 1.41
C ALA A 5 -68.47 -25.49 2.79
N SER A 6 -67.33 -25.06 3.35
CA SER A 6 -67.23 -23.85 4.19
C SER A 6 -65.88 -23.15 3.94
N LYS A 7 -65.98 -21.84 3.70
CA LYS A 7 -64.93 -20.88 3.35
C LYS A 7 -63.88 -20.69 4.46
N ALA A 8 -62.62 -20.50 4.08
CA ALA A 8 -61.57 -19.92 4.92
C ALA A 8 -60.97 -18.71 4.19
N ASP A 9 -61.00 -17.56 4.88
CA ASP A 9 -60.49 -16.26 4.46
C ASP A 9 -58.98 -16.24 4.28
N GLN A 10 -58.52 -15.56 3.21
CA GLN A 10 -57.14 -15.13 3.02
C GLN A 10 -56.97 -13.71 3.60
N PRO A 11 -55.91 -13.41 4.38
CA PRO A 11 -55.60 -12.05 4.76
C PRO A 11 -54.94 -11.27 3.62
N SER A 12 -55.41 -10.05 3.45
CA SER A 12 -55.10 -9.02 2.46
C SER A 12 -53.68 -8.45 2.56
N LYS A 13 -53.10 -8.15 1.39
CA LYS A 13 -51.86 -7.36 1.20
C LYS A 13 -51.99 -5.97 1.83
N PRO A 14 -50.97 -5.45 2.54
CA PRO A 14 -50.92 -4.06 2.96
C PRO A 14 -50.47 -3.13 1.82
N GLU A 15 -51.15 -2.00 1.73
CA GLU A 15 -51.01 -0.94 0.73
C GLU A 15 -49.70 -0.15 0.88
N LEU A 16 -49.14 0.31 -0.25
CA LEU A 16 -47.99 1.22 -0.32
C LEU A 16 -48.39 2.60 0.22
N GLY A 17 -47.76 3.03 1.32
CA GLY A 17 -47.82 4.40 1.82
C GLY A 17 -46.91 5.35 1.03
N SER A 18 -47.51 6.41 0.52
CA SER A 18 -46.91 7.52 -0.23
C SER A 18 -46.04 8.44 0.65
N SER A 19 -44.80 8.71 0.23
CA SER A 19 -43.98 9.82 0.74
C SER A 19 -43.51 10.72 -0.42
N VAL A 20 -43.48 12.02 -0.14
CA VAL A 20 -43.61 13.15 -1.07
C VAL A 20 -42.36 13.36 -1.94
N GLN A 21 -42.55 13.31 -3.27
CA GLN A 21 -41.65 13.82 -4.29
C GLN A 21 -41.77 15.35 -4.35
N GLU A 22 -40.67 16.10 -4.35
CA GLU A 22 -40.72 17.47 -4.88
C GLU A 22 -41.11 17.37 -6.36
N SER A 23 -42.28 17.93 -6.66
CA SER A 23 -43.01 17.68 -7.89
C SER A 23 -42.69 18.76 -8.94
N PRO A 24 -42.95 18.52 -10.23
CA PRO A 24 -42.85 19.51 -11.32
C PRO A 24 -43.72 20.79 -11.14
N GLN A 25 -44.39 20.94 -10.00
CA GLN A 25 -45.40 21.96 -9.72
C GLN A 25 -44.81 23.34 -9.39
N ASP A 26 -43.54 23.45 -9.01
CA ASP A 26 -42.93 24.74 -8.64
C ASP A 26 -42.62 25.69 -9.82
N PHE A 27 -42.62 25.16 -11.05
CA PHE A 27 -42.39 25.95 -12.27
C PHE A 27 -43.67 26.20 -13.10
N ALA A 28 -44.82 25.64 -12.70
CA ALA A 28 -46.13 25.83 -13.36
C ALA A 28 -46.07 25.75 -14.91
N LEU A 29 -45.38 24.73 -15.44
CA LEU A 29 -45.15 24.60 -16.89
C LEU A 29 -46.46 24.26 -17.64
N PRO A 30 -46.83 25.01 -18.70
CA PRO A 30 -48.05 24.71 -19.46
C PRO A 30 -47.92 23.37 -20.21
N PRO A 31 -49.02 22.64 -20.48
CA PRO A 31 -48.97 21.41 -21.27
C PRO A 31 -48.62 21.73 -22.73
N VAL A 32 -47.63 21.02 -23.28
CA VAL A 32 -47.28 21.11 -24.70
C VAL A 32 -48.29 20.29 -25.51
N LYS A 33 -48.98 20.91 -26.48
CA LYS A 33 -49.96 20.24 -27.34
C LYS A 33 -49.27 19.75 -28.62
N GLY A 34 -49.39 18.46 -28.92
CA GLY A 34 -48.87 17.83 -30.14
C GLY A 34 -47.91 16.68 -29.84
N SER A 35 -47.55 15.92 -30.88
CA SER A 35 -46.56 14.83 -30.81
C SER A 35 -45.61 14.92 -32.00
N LEU A 36 -44.39 14.45 -31.82
CA LEU A 36 -43.42 14.38 -32.90
C LEU A 36 -43.77 13.26 -33.90
N PRO A 37 -43.41 13.40 -35.18
CA PRO A 37 -43.54 12.31 -36.16
C PRO A 37 -42.75 11.05 -35.75
N ASP A 38 -43.31 9.87 -36.02
CA ASP A 38 -42.66 8.58 -35.72
C ASP A 38 -41.35 8.36 -36.48
N ASP A 39 -41.12 9.08 -37.59
CA ASP A 39 -39.89 9.07 -38.36
C ASP A 39 -38.88 10.15 -37.94
N ALA A 40 -39.20 10.98 -36.93
CA ALA A 40 -38.31 12.03 -36.45
C ALA A 40 -36.99 11.45 -35.91
N GLN A 41 -35.86 12.03 -36.31
CA GLN A 41 -34.52 11.64 -35.90
C GLN A 41 -33.88 12.72 -35.03
N ILE A 42 -33.25 12.30 -33.94
CA ILE A 42 -32.66 13.21 -32.95
C ILE A 42 -31.18 12.90 -32.84
N VAL A 43 -30.36 13.94 -32.97
CA VAL A 43 -28.91 13.87 -32.81
C VAL A 43 -28.48 14.87 -31.74
N PHE A 44 -27.81 14.38 -30.70
CA PHE A 44 -27.21 15.26 -29.70
C PHE A 44 -25.88 15.79 -30.19
N VAL A 45 -25.63 17.08 -29.95
CA VAL A 45 -24.36 17.74 -30.25
C VAL A 45 -23.71 18.13 -28.94
N LEU A 46 -22.66 17.40 -28.56
CA LEU A 46 -21.98 17.48 -27.27
C LEU A 46 -20.52 17.92 -27.43
N GLY A 47 -19.92 18.37 -26.33
CA GLY A 47 -18.56 18.91 -26.29
C GLY A 47 -18.46 20.08 -25.32
N GLY A 48 -17.23 20.42 -24.91
CA GLY A 48 -17.00 21.42 -23.88
C GLY A 48 -17.44 22.83 -24.28
N PRO A 49 -17.63 23.76 -23.32
CA PRO A 49 -17.90 25.14 -23.65
C PRO A 49 -16.74 25.68 -24.51
N GLY A 50 -17.03 26.31 -25.66
CA GLY A 50 -15.98 26.80 -26.57
C GLY A 50 -15.49 25.79 -27.63
N SER A 51 -15.97 24.54 -27.62
CA SER A 51 -15.57 23.50 -28.58
C SER A 51 -16.09 23.69 -30.03
N GLY A 52 -16.86 24.76 -30.31
CA GLY A 52 -17.32 25.05 -31.68
C GLY A 52 -18.64 24.38 -32.12
N LYS A 53 -19.39 23.75 -31.21
CA LYS A 53 -20.69 23.08 -31.49
C LYS A 53 -21.67 23.94 -32.32
N GLY A 54 -21.95 25.16 -31.85
CA GLY A 54 -22.88 26.06 -32.53
C GLY A 54 -22.44 26.41 -33.96
N THR A 55 -21.14 26.71 -34.15
CA THR A 55 -20.55 26.97 -35.47
C THR A 55 -20.74 25.81 -36.43
N GLN A 56 -20.56 24.58 -35.96
CA GLN A 56 -20.78 23.39 -36.77
C GLN A 56 -22.27 23.17 -37.04
N CYS A 57 -23.15 23.36 -36.05
CA CYS A 57 -24.59 23.25 -36.24
C CYS A 57 -25.11 24.24 -37.30
N ASP A 58 -24.58 25.46 -37.36
CA ASP A 58 -24.97 26.45 -38.37
C ASP A 58 -24.51 26.03 -39.78
N LYS A 59 -23.29 25.50 -39.93
CA LYS A 59 -22.84 24.90 -41.20
C LYS A 59 -23.68 23.67 -41.61
N ILE A 60 -24.17 22.88 -40.65
CA ILE A 60 -25.03 21.72 -40.96
C ILE A 60 -26.38 22.20 -41.51
N LYS A 61 -27.00 23.22 -40.90
CA LYS A 61 -28.28 23.79 -41.37
C LYS A 61 -28.23 24.29 -42.81
N GLU A 62 -27.08 24.78 -43.27
CA GLU A 62 -26.93 25.30 -44.63
C GLU A 62 -27.12 24.20 -45.69
N GLN A 63 -26.62 22.99 -45.42
CA GLN A 63 -26.56 21.90 -46.41
C GLN A 63 -27.56 20.76 -46.16
N TYR A 64 -28.00 20.59 -44.91
CA TYR A 64 -28.90 19.52 -44.49
C TYR A 64 -30.26 20.07 -44.07
N ASP A 65 -31.31 19.29 -44.29
CA ASP A 65 -32.68 19.63 -43.89
C ASP A 65 -32.88 19.28 -42.41
N CYS A 66 -32.35 20.14 -41.54
CA CYS A 66 -32.37 19.95 -40.10
C CYS A 66 -32.87 21.17 -39.33
N VAL A 67 -33.44 20.90 -38.17
CA VAL A 67 -33.80 21.91 -37.17
C VAL A 67 -32.77 21.84 -36.04
N HIS A 68 -32.01 22.91 -35.84
CA HIS A 68 -31.10 23.02 -34.69
C HIS A 68 -31.80 23.74 -33.54
N LEU A 69 -31.78 23.09 -32.39
CA LEU A 69 -32.28 23.62 -31.14
C LEU A 69 -31.13 23.65 -30.12
N SER A 70 -30.74 24.85 -29.71
CA SER A 70 -29.77 25.04 -28.63
C SER A 70 -30.52 25.25 -27.34
N ALA A 71 -30.36 24.34 -26.38
CA ALA A 71 -31.02 24.43 -25.08
C ALA A 71 -30.69 25.75 -24.37
N GLY A 72 -29.45 26.21 -24.51
CA GLY A 72 -29.02 27.50 -23.94
C GLY A 72 -29.69 28.71 -24.61
N ASP A 73 -29.97 28.66 -25.92
CA ASP A 73 -30.66 29.75 -26.60
C ASP A 73 -32.15 29.79 -26.29
N LEU A 74 -32.79 28.62 -26.18
CA LEU A 74 -34.19 28.51 -25.74
C LEU A 74 -34.35 29.08 -24.31
N LEU A 75 -33.44 28.75 -23.39
CA LEU A 75 -33.45 29.30 -22.04
C LEU A 75 -33.21 30.82 -22.03
N ARG A 76 -32.27 31.33 -22.82
CA ARG A 76 -32.04 32.79 -22.94
C ARG A 76 -33.24 33.52 -23.55
N ALA A 77 -33.93 32.91 -24.51
CA ALA A 77 -35.14 33.46 -25.09
C ALA A 77 -36.28 33.51 -24.06
N GLU A 78 -36.41 32.46 -23.24
CA GLU A 78 -37.38 32.39 -22.15
C GLU A 78 -37.10 33.45 -21.08
N VAL A 79 -35.83 33.64 -20.68
CA VAL A 79 -35.39 34.74 -19.79
C VAL A 79 -35.77 36.10 -20.37
N LYS A 80 -35.50 36.33 -21.66
CA LYS A 80 -35.84 37.60 -22.34
C LYS A 80 -37.34 37.86 -22.46
N SER A 81 -38.16 36.81 -22.44
CA SER A 81 -39.63 36.94 -22.46
C SER A 81 -40.18 37.54 -21.16
N GLY A 82 -39.39 37.53 -20.08
CA GLY A 82 -39.78 38.05 -18.76
C GLY A 82 -40.73 37.13 -17.99
N SER A 83 -40.97 35.90 -18.47
CA SER A 83 -41.84 34.93 -17.81
C SER A 83 -41.33 34.56 -16.41
N ASP A 84 -42.23 34.12 -15.52
CA ASP A 84 -41.87 33.67 -14.17
C ASP A 84 -40.84 32.52 -14.20
N VAL A 85 -40.96 31.63 -15.21
CA VAL A 85 -40.00 30.56 -15.49
C VAL A 85 -38.67 31.16 -15.96
N GLY A 86 -38.72 32.17 -16.85
CA GLY A 86 -37.56 32.90 -17.34
C GLY A 86 -36.76 33.58 -16.22
N GLN A 87 -37.42 34.26 -15.27
CA GLN A 87 -36.75 34.92 -14.15
C GLN A 87 -36.04 33.90 -13.22
N LYS A 88 -36.69 32.77 -12.94
CA LYS A 88 -36.09 31.66 -12.18
C LYS A 88 -34.91 31.04 -12.93
N CYS A 89 -35.02 30.89 -14.25
CA CYS A 89 -33.92 30.41 -15.09
C CYS A 89 -32.76 31.41 -15.15
N GLU A 90 -33.02 32.72 -15.15
CA GLU A 90 -31.97 33.75 -15.20
C GLU A 90 -31.04 33.68 -14.00
N ALA A 91 -31.60 33.53 -12.79
CA ALA A 91 -30.83 33.37 -11.56
C ALA A 91 -29.92 32.12 -11.66
N LEU A 92 -30.49 30.97 -12.03
CA LEU A 92 -29.75 29.72 -12.18
C LEU A 92 -28.63 29.82 -13.24
N MET A 93 -28.91 30.47 -14.38
CA MET A 93 -27.95 30.64 -15.46
C MET A 93 -26.82 31.60 -15.09
N ARG A 94 -27.10 32.66 -14.32
CA ARG A 94 -26.11 33.61 -13.81
C ARG A 94 -25.16 32.96 -12.80
N ASP A 95 -25.69 32.10 -11.94
CA ASP A 95 -24.91 31.41 -10.90
C ASP A 95 -24.08 30.23 -11.45
N GLY A 96 -24.29 29.88 -12.73
CA GLY A 96 -23.64 28.76 -13.41
C GLY A 96 -24.24 27.39 -13.06
N LYS A 97 -25.45 27.35 -12.49
CA LYS A 97 -26.18 26.13 -12.13
C LYS A 97 -26.94 25.57 -13.34
N LEU A 98 -27.18 24.25 -13.33
CA LEU A 98 -28.03 23.62 -14.34
C LEU A 98 -29.50 23.99 -14.12
N VAL A 99 -30.18 24.39 -15.19
CA VAL A 99 -31.64 24.57 -15.16
C VAL A 99 -32.30 23.19 -15.03
N PRO A 100 -33.33 23.03 -14.17
CA PRO A 100 -34.03 21.77 -13.99
C PRO A 100 -34.44 21.12 -15.32
N VAL A 101 -34.30 19.79 -15.36
CA VAL A 101 -34.52 18.97 -16.55
C VAL A 101 -35.94 19.15 -17.09
N ALA A 102 -36.95 19.22 -16.21
CA ALA A 102 -38.35 19.40 -16.60
C ALA A 102 -38.59 20.68 -17.43
N VAL A 103 -37.91 21.78 -17.08
CA VAL A 103 -38.02 23.06 -17.81
C VAL A 103 -37.36 22.95 -19.18
N THR A 104 -36.15 22.38 -19.24
CA THR A 104 -35.42 22.23 -20.49
C THR A 104 -36.12 21.27 -21.45
N LEU A 105 -36.67 20.15 -20.95
CA LEU A 105 -37.48 19.21 -21.73
C LEU A 105 -38.75 19.87 -22.24
N HIS A 106 -39.44 20.68 -21.42
CA HIS A 106 -40.62 21.41 -21.85
C HIS A 106 -40.31 22.36 -23.02
N LEU A 107 -39.26 23.18 -22.90
CA LEU A 107 -38.85 24.11 -23.95
C LEU A 107 -38.40 23.41 -25.24
N LEU A 108 -37.61 22.33 -25.12
CA LEU A 108 -37.19 21.53 -26.26
C LEU A 108 -38.39 20.87 -26.94
N THR A 109 -39.30 20.24 -26.20
CA THR A 109 -40.50 19.58 -26.75
C THR A 109 -41.37 20.57 -27.50
N LYS A 110 -41.62 21.74 -26.92
CA LYS A 110 -42.39 22.82 -27.55
C LYS A 110 -41.74 23.28 -28.86
N ALA A 111 -40.44 23.59 -28.82
CA ALA A 111 -39.71 24.05 -30.01
C ALA A 111 -39.63 22.98 -31.11
N MET A 112 -39.47 21.71 -30.74
CA MET A 112 -39.47 20.60 -31.69
C MET A 112 -40.81 20.46 -32.41
N ILE A 113 -41.92 20.51 -31.68
CA ILE A 113 -43.28 20.41 -32.25
C ILE A 113 -43.60 21.64 -33.12
N GLU A 114 -43.32 22.84 -32.64
CA GLU A 114 -43.60 24.09 -33.37
C GLU A 114 -42.80 24.20 -34.68
N SER A 115 -41.59 23.60 -34.73
CA SER A 115 -40.76 23.62 -35.93
C SER A 115 -41.30 22.75 -37.08
N GLY A 116 -42.10 21.71 -36.78
CA GLY A 116 -42.57 20.73 -37.77
C GLY A 116 -41.46 19.89 -38.43
N GLY A 117 -40.21 19.94 -37.93
CA GLY A 117 -39.06 19.25 -38.51
C GLY A 117 -39.08 17.74 -38.30
N ARG A 118 -38.25 17.03 -39.08
CA ARG A 118 -38.05 15.58 -38.96
C ARG A 118 -36.63 15.17 -38.57
N PHE A 119 -35.66 16.08 -38.66
CA PHE A 119 -34.28 15.83 -38.24
C PHE A 119 -33.81 16.94 -37.32
N PHE A 120 -33.48 16.60 -36.08
CA PHE A 120 -33.21 17.55 -35.01
C PHE A 120 -31.76 17.45 -34.53
N LEU A 121 -31.07 18.59 -34.50
CA LEU A 121 -29.78 18.75 -33.84
C LEU A 121 -30.01 19.46 -32.50
N ILE A 122 -29.68 18.81 -31.40
CA ILE A 122 -29.85 19.39 -30.06
C ILE A 122 -28.48 19.73 -29.51
N ASP A 123 -28.16 21.03 -29.43
CA ASP A 123 -26.89 21.55 -28.89
C ASP A 123 -27.04 21.91 -27.40
N GLY A 124 -26.02 21.56 -26.62
CA GLY A 124 -25.90 21.96 -25.22
C GLY A 124 -26.84 21.21 -24.27
N PHE A 125 -27.41 20.10 -24.73
CA PHE A 125 -28.22 19.14 -23.98
C PHE A 125 -28.07 17.74 -24.63
N PRO A 126 -28.06 16.63 -23.85
CA PRO A 126 -28.07 16.54 -22.39
C PRO A 126 -26.73 16.91 -21.75
N ARG A 127 -26.76 17.41 -20.51
CA ARG A 127 -25.55 17.78 -19.74
C ARG A 127 -25.19 16.80 -18.63
N ALA A 128 -26.09 15.87 -18.32
CA ALA A 128 -25.91 14.75 -17.39
C ALA A 128 -26.71 13.54 -17.88
N LEU A 129 -26.39 12.35 -17.36
CA LEU A 129 -26.95 11.09 -17.85
C LEU A 129 -28.45 10.96 -17.57
N ASP A 130 -28.89 11.40 -16.40
CA ASP A 130 -30.29 11.48 -16.00
C ASP A 130 -31.12 12.34 -16.97
N GLN A 131 -30.55 13.42 -17.51
CA GLN A 131 -31.21 14.25 -18.52
C GLN A 131 -31.37 13.51 -19.85
N ALA A 132 -30.39 12.71 -20.22
CA ALA A 132 -30.42 11.91 -21.44
C ALA A 132 -31.53 10.84 -21.32
N GLU A 133 -31.55 10.10 -20.20
CA GLU A 133 -32.58 9.09 -19.93
C GLU A 133 -33.98 9.70 -19.85
N ALA A 134 -34.12 10.85 -19.18
CA ALA A 134 -35.39 11.58 -19.10
C ALA A 134 -35.87 12.04 -20.48
N PHE A 135 -34.97 12.52 -21.33
CA PHE A 135 -35.29 12.91 -22.70
C PHE A 135 -35.74 11.72 -23.54
N GLU A 136 -34.99 10.62 -23.53
CA GLU A 136 -35.30 9.44 -24.34
C GLU A 136 -36.63 8.80 -23.93
N LYS A 137 -36.95 8.84 -22.63
CA LYS A 137 -38.22 8.36 -22.08
C LYS A 137 -39.41 9.29 -22.40
N ALA A 138 -39.21 10.60 -22.33
CA ALA A 138 -40.29 11.58 -22.48
C ALA A 138 -40.58 11.96 -23.94
N ILE A 139 -39.57 11.93 -24.81
CA ILE A 139 -39.63 12.44 -26.18
C ILE A 139 -39.38 11.30 -27.16
N LYS A 140 -38.13 10.90 -27.33
CA LYS A 140 -37.73 9.82 -28.24
C LYS A 140 -36.26 9.42 -28.02
N PRO A 141 -35.88 8.14 -28.22
CA PRO A 141 -34.48 7.72 -28.20
C PRO A 141 -33.61 8.49 -29.19
N CYS A 142 -32.38 8.78 -28.76
CA CYS A 142 -31.40 9.45 -29.59
C CYS A 142 -30.82 8.50 -30.65
N LYS A 143 -30.69 9.00 -31.89
CA LYS A 143 -30.12 8.26 -33.01
C LYS A 143 -28.59 8.22 -32.94
N ALA A 144 -27.97 9.37 -32.65
CA ALA A 144 -26.51 9.52 -32.61
C ALA A 144 -26.08 10.75 -31.80
N VAL A 145 -24.83 10.74 -31.35
CA VAL A 145 -24.17 11.83 -30.64
C VAL A 145 -22.96 12.29 -31.44
N LEU A 146 -22.89 13.58 -31.77
CA LEU A 146 -21.69 14.22 -32.30
C LEU A 146 -20.94 14.85 -31.12
N PHE A 147 -19.79 14.29 -30.74
CA PHE A 147 -18.98 14.80 -29.63
C PHE A 147 -17.75 15.55 -30.17
N PHE A 148 -17.70 16.87 -29.94
CA PHE A 148 -16.58 17.72 -30.30
C PHE A 148 -15.51 17.72 -29.20
N ASP A 149 -14.41 17.04 -29.47
CA ASP A 149 -13.29 16.88 -28.56
C ASP A 149 -12.27 18.01 -28.75
N CYS A 150 -12.04 18.78 -27.68
CA CYS A 150 -11.19 19.95 -27.70
C CYS A 150 -10.43 20.02 -26.37
N PRO A 151 -9.11 20.25 -26.38
CA PRO A 151 -8.34 20.52 -25.17
C PRO A 151 -8.85 21.77 -24.44
N GLU A 152 -8.75 21.76 -23.12
CA GLU A 152 -9.23 22.83 -22.24
C GLU A 152 -8.60 24.19 -22.57
N GLU A 153 -7.28 24.22 -22.79
CA GLU A 153 -6.53 25.43 -23.14
C GLU A 153 -7.07 26.12 -24.40
N GLU A 154 -7.47 25.32 -25.39
CA GLU A 154 -8.00 25.83 -26.67
C GLU A 154 -9.45 26.32 -26.50
N MET A 155 -10.24 25.62 -25.68
CA MET A 155 -11.59 26.03 -25.34
C MET A 155 -11.61 27.35 -24.54
N GLU A 156 -10.69 27.52 -23.58
CA GLU A 156 -10.57 28.74 -22.77
C GLU A 156 -10.19 29.95 -23.62
N LYS A 157 -9.18 29.82 -24.49
CA LYS A 157 -8.80 30.85 -25.46
C LYS A 157 -9.98 31.29 -26.33
N ARG A 158 -10.79 30.33 -26.80
CA ARG A 158 -11.98 30.59 -27.63
C ARG A 158 -13.11 31.26 -26.84
N LEU A 159 -13.30 30.92 -25.58
CA LEU A 159 -14.32 31.53 -24.71
C LEU A 159 -13.98 32.97 -24.34
N LEU A 160 -12.72 33.25 -24.03
CA LEU A 160 -12.25 34.62 -23.71
C LEU A 160 -12.43 35.56 -24.92
N LYS A 161 -12.01 35.12 -26.11
CA LYS A 161 -12.20 35.89 -27.36
C LYS A 161 -13.69 36.09 -27.72
N ARG A 162 -14.56 35.14 -27.32
CA ARG A 162 -16.02 35.24 -27.50
C ARG A 162 -16.66 36.22 -26.52
N GLY A 163 -16.19 36.28 -25.28
CA GLY A 163 -16.65 37.25 -24.28
C GLY A 163 -16.44 38.70 -24.75
N GLU A 164 -15.33 38.97 -25.42
CA GLU A 164 -15.00 40.29 -25.98
C GLU A 164 -15.87 40.71 -27.17
N THR A 165 -16.39 39.75 -27.93
CA THR A 165 -17.06 40.01 -29.24
C THR A 165 -18.57 39.80 -29.24
N SER A 166 -19.13 39.01 -28.32
CA SER A 166 -20.52 38.53 -28.38
C SER A 166 -21.49 39.15 -27.36
N GLY A 167 -21.00 40.00 -26.43
CA GLY A 167 -21.85 40.66 -25.43
C GLY A 167 -22.51 39.72 -24.42
N ARG A 168 -21.98 38.51 -24.23
CA ARG A 168 -22.46 37.54 -23.24
C ARG A 168 -21.98 37.93 -21.84
N SER A 169 -22.90 38.38 -20.99
CA SER A 169 -22.62 38.82 -19.61
C SER A 169 -22.16 37.70 -18.67
N ASP A 170 -22.30 36.45 -19.10
CA ASP A 170 -22.01 35.22 -18.37
C ASP A 170 -20.67 34.54 -18.79
N ASP A 171 -19.94 35.09 -19.76
CA ASP A 171 -18.63 34.57 -20.19
C ASP A 171 -17.47 35.30 -19.45
N ASN A 172 -17.40 35.15 -18.13
CA ASN A 172 -16.29 35.63 -17.30
C ASN A 172 -15.40 34.45 -16.82
N ALA A 173 -14.17 34.71 -16.36
CA ALA A 173 -13.19 33.68 -16.01
C ALA A 173 -13.71 32.68 -14.97
N ASP A 174 -14.44 33.16 -13.95
CA ASP A 174 -15.02 32.32 -12.89
C ASP A 174 -16.15 31.43 -13.42
N THR A 175 -17.01 31.95 -14.29
CA THR A 175 -18.10 31.20 -14.94
C THR A 175 -17.56 30.21 -15.97
N ILE A 176 -16.49 30.54 -16.69
CA ILE A 176 -15.82 29.65 -17.65
C ILE A 176 -15.26 28.42 -16.91
N ARG A 177 -14.55 28.61 -15.80
CA ARG A 177 -14.03 27.51 -14.97
C ARG A 177 -15.14 26.62 -14.42
N LYS A 178 -16.22 27.22 -13.90
CA LYS A 178 -17.42 26.46 -13.46
C LYS A 178 -18.01 25.63 -14.60
N ARG A 179 -18.11 26.19 -15.81
CA ARG A 179 -18.63 25.48 -17.01
C ARG A 179 -17.74 24.33 -17.46
N PHE A 180 -16.42 24.45 -17.36
CA PHE A 180 -15.51 23.32 -17.63
C PHE A 180 -15.65 22.22 -16.59
N LYS A 181 -15.67 22.57 -15.31
CA LYS A 181 -15.88 21.62 -14.22
C LYS A 181 -17.19 20.84 -14.40
N THR A 182 -18.31 21.53 -14.63
CA THR A 182 -19.60 20.88 -14.92
C THR A 182 -19.55 19.98 -16.17
N PHE A 183 -18.85 20.41 -17.23
CA PHE A 183 -18.71 19.59 -18.43
C PHE A 183 -17.94 18.28 -18.17
N VAL A 184 -16.83 18.34 -17.44
CA VAL A 184 -16.01 17.18 -17.10
C VAL A 184 -16.76 16.22 -16.16
N GLU A 185 -17.37 16.75 -15.10
CA GLU A 185 -18.03 15.94 -14.07
C GLU A 185 -19.34 15.30 -14.57
N GLN A 186 -20.11 16.02 -15.38
CA GLN A 186 -21.50 15.61 -15.69
C GLN A 186 -21.72 15.29 -17.17
N SER A 187 -21.09 16.02 -18.09
CA SER A 187 -21.33 15.85 -19.53
C SER A 187 -20.41 14.81 -20.20
N LEU A 188 -19.19 14.59 -19.70
CA LEU A 188 -18.32 13.50 -20.21
C LEU A 188 -18.87 12.09 -19.95
N PRO A 189 -19.50 11.78 -18.79
CA PRO A 189 -20.18 10.50 -18.61
C PRO A 189 -21.22 10.17 -19.70
N VAL A 190 -21.89 11.19 -20.25
CA VAL A 190 -22.83 11.04 -21.36
C VAL A 190 -22.11 10.56 -22.63
N LYS A 191 -20.92 11.10 -22.94
CA LYS A 191 -20.08 10.61 -24.06
C LYS A 191 -19.81 9.13 -23.90
N THR A 192 -19.33 8.70 -22.73
CA THR A 192 -18.97 7.30 -22.46
C THR A 192 -20.19 6.38 -22.58
N HIS A 193 -21.36 6.82 -22.10
CA HIS A 193 -22.60 6.06 -22.20
C HIS A 193 -23.04 5.81 -23.65
N TYR A 194 -23.00 6.82 -24.53
CA TYR A 194 -23.37 6.62 -25.94
C TYR A 194 -22.24 5.99 -26.77
N MET A 195 -20.99 6.07 -26.33
CA MET A 195 -19.86 5.40 -26.95
C MET A 195 -19.93 3.88 -26.76
N SER A 196 -20.33 3.39 -25.58
CA SER A 196 -20.54 1.95 -25.34
C SER A 196 -21.71 1.36 -26.16
N GLN A 197 -22.62 2.21 -26.65
CA GLN A 197 -23.74 1.82 -27.51
C GLN A 197 -23.44 1.96 -29.01
N ASN A 198 -22.21 2.30 -29.40
CA ASN A 198 -21.83 2.61 -30.79
C ASN A 198 -22.66 3.74 -31.43
N LYS A 199 -23.13 4.70 -30.62
CA LYS A 199 -23.91 5.86 -31.08
C LYS A 199 -23.14 7.18 -31.02
N CYS A 200 -21.88 7.18 -30.57
CA CYS A 200 -21.10 8.40 -30.36
C CYS A 200 -19.98 8.55 -31.41
N TYR A 201 -20.01 9.64 -32.17
CA TYR A 201 -18.99 10.03 -33.13
C TYR A 201 -18.11 11.12 -32.52
N VAL A 202 -16.85 10.78 -32.25
CA VAL A 202 -15.87 11.70 -31.66
C VAL A 202 -15.15 12.46 -32.77
N ILE A 203 -15.22 13.80 -32.74
CA ILE A 203 -14.70 14.70 -33.76
C ILE A 203 -13.71 15.65 -33.09
N SER A 204 -12.45 15.67 -33.55
CA SER A 204 -11.48 16.67 -33.08
C SER A 204 -11.91 18.08 -33.49
N ALA A 205 -11.99 18.97 -32.51
CA ALA A 205 -12.37 20.37 -32.70
C ALA A 205 -11.18 21.35 -32.61
N VAL A 206 -9.96 20.81 -32.62
CA VAL A 206 -8.71 21.59 -32.68
C VAL A 206 -8.51 22.25 -34.04
N PRO A 207 -8.72 21.57 -35.19
CA PRO A 207 -8.49 22.16 -36.52
C PRO A 207 -9.41 23.36 -36.83
N PRO A 208 -9.13 24.11 -37.91
CA PRO A 208 -10.00 25.18 -38.40
C PRO A 208 -11.44 24.70 -38.66
N PRO A 209 -12.46 25.57 -38.51
CA PRO A 209 -13.87 25.15 -38.61
C PRO A 209 -14.27 24.44 -39.90
N ASP A 210 -13.61 24.74 -41.03
CA ASP A 210 -13.88 24.09 -42.32
C ASP A 210 -13.37 22.66 -42.36
N GLU A 211 -12.20 22.38 -41.78
CA GLU A 211 -11.64 21.02 -41.69
C GLU A 211 -12.46 20.15 -40.72
N VAL A 212 -12.86 20.73 -39.58
CA VAL A 212 -13.77 20.07 -38.64
C VAL A 212 -15.08 19.70 -39.32
N TYR A 213 -15.58 20.54 -40.24
CA TYR A 213 -16.82 20.29 -40.96
C TYR A 213 -16.72 19.12 -41.96
N GLU A 214 -15.53 18.79 -42.47
CA GLU A 214 -15.34 17.57 -43.28
C GLU A 214 -15.57 16.30 -42.45
N ALA A 215 -15.04 16.25 -41.22
CA ALA A 215 -15.28 15.14 -40.31
C ALA A 215 -16.76 15.04 -39.89
N VAL A 216 -17.42 16.19 -39.70
CA VAL A 216 -18.87 16.26 -39.45
C VAL A 216 -19.67 15.73 -40.64
N LYS A 217 -19.28 16.05 -41.88
CA LYS A 217 -19.94 15.53 -43.10
C LYS A 217 -19.87 14.02 -43.19
N TRP A 218 -18.73 13.42 -42.83
CA TRP A 218 -18.60 11.97 -42.76
C TRP A 218 -19.57 11.37 -41.73
N ALA A 219 -19.59 11.90 -40.49
CA ALA A 219 -20.48 11.42 -39.44
C ALA A 219 -21.97 11.57 -39.82
N LEU A 220 -22.37 12.67 -40.46
CA LEU A 220 -23.74 12.87 -40.95
C LEU A 220 -24.12 11.92 -42.09
N GLY A 221 -23.14 11.50 -42.90
CA GLY A 221 -23.31 10.45 -43.90
C GLY A 221 -23.69 9.12 -43.26
N GLU A 222 -22.94 8.70 -42.24
CA GLU A 222 -23.20 7.47 -41.47
C GLU A 222 -24.55 7.51 -40.74
N ILE A 223 -24.93 8.68 -40.21
CA ILE A 223 -26.22 8.89 -39.53
C ILE A 223 -27.39 8.91 -40.54
N GLY A 224 -27.13 9.11 -41.83
CA GLY A 224 -28.17 9.21 -42.87
C GLY A 224 -28.96 10.52 -42.78
N ALA A 225 -28.29 11.65 -42.56
CA ALA A 225 -28.92 12.96 -42.47
C ALA A 225 -29.52 13.40 -43.82
N PRO A 226 -30.77 13.92 -43.85
CA PRO A 226 -31.43 14.33 -45.09
C PRO A 226 -30.79 15.59 -45.66
N LYS A 227 -30.36 15.55 -46.92
CA LYS A 227 -29.80 16.71 -47.63
C LYS A 227 -30.93 17.58 -48.21
N LYS A 228 -30.74 18.90 -48.24
CA LYS A 228 -31.68 19.81 -48.90
C LYS A 228 -31.70 19.59 -50.42
N ALA A 229 -32.89 19.53 -51.00
CA ALA A 229 -33.06 19.39 -52.45
C ALA A 229 -32.43 20.59 -53.18
N GLY A 230 -31.40 20.34 -53.99
CA GLY A 230 -30.65 21.35 -54.74
C GLY A 230 -29.14 21.41 -54.47
N SER A 231 -28.64 20.69 -53.46
CA SER A 231 -27.21 20.56 -53.18
C SER A 231 -26.58 19.41 -54.00
N SER A 232 -26.30 19.65 -55.28
CA SER A 232 -25.50 18.74 -56.12
C SER A 232 -24.01 19.10 -56.03
N ALA A 233 -23.19 18.06 -55.95
CA ALA A 233 -21.78 18.02 -55.54
C ALA A 233 -20.76 18.72 -56.47
N LYS A 234 -19.57 18.97 -55.92
CA LYS A 234 -18.32 18.59 -56.60
C LYS A 234 -17.64 17.49 -55.79
N THR A 235 -17.67 16.30 -56.37
CA THR A 235 -16.97 15.10 -55.93
C THR A 235 -15.56 15.16 -56.50
N GLU A 236 -14.53 15.09 -55.66
CA GLU A 236 -13.27 14.45 -55.99
C GLU A 236 -12.72 13.84 -54.70
N ALA A 237 -12.68 12.52 -54.66
CA ALA A 237 -12.13 11.75 -53.56
C ALA A 237 -10.60 11.71 -53.67
N PRO A 238 -9.86 11.83 -52.56
CA PRO A 238 -8.61 11.12 -52.41
C PRO A 238 -8.85 9.81 -51.64
N ALA A 239 -8.21 8.75 -52.13
CA ALA A 239 -8.16 7.42 -51.54
C ALA A 239 -7.43 7.43 -50.17
N PRO A 240 -7.54 6.34 -49.38
CA PRO A 240 -7.33 6.37 -47.94
C PRO A 240 -5.85 6.51 -47.59
N VAL A 241 -5.53 7.44 -46.69
CA VAL A 241 -4.30 7.36 -45.90
C VAL A 241 -4.63 6.64 -44.61
N ASP A 242 -3.96 5.51 -44.44
CA ASP A 242 -4.09 4.56 -43.34
C ASP A 242 -4.28 5.25 -41.99
N ALA A 243 -5.39 4.92 -41.32
CA ALA A 243 -5.49 5.12 -39.88
C ALA A 243 -4.38 4.27 -39.23
N PRO A 244 -3.47 4.86 -38.43
CA PRO A 244 -2.52 4.06 -37.69
C PRO A 244 -3.30 3.21 -36.69
N ALA A 245 -3.11 1.91 -36.81
CA ALA A 245 -3.57 0.90 -35.88
C ALA A 245 -3.20 1.28 -34.43
N ALA A 246 -4.08 0.87 -33.50
CA ALA A 246 -3.84 0.95 -32.07
C ALA A 246 -2.48 0.31 -31.72
N ALA A 247 -1.48 1.15 -31.45
CA ALA A 247 -0.17 0.76 -30.96
C ALA A 247 -0.08 1.00 -29.45
N GLN A 248 0.47 0.00 -28.77
CA GLN A 248 0.82 -0.04 -27.35
C GLN A 248 1.80 1.10 -26.97
N PRO A 249 1.81 1.57 -25.71
CA PRO A 249 2.77 2.58 -25.28
C PRO A 249 4.14 1.95 -24.97
N THR A 250 5.15 2.29 -25.76
CA THR A 250 6.57 2.12 -25.42
C THR A 250 7.12 3.36 -24.72
N ALA A 251 7.94 3.11 -23.70
CA ALA A 251 8.61 4.09 -22.84
C ALA A 251 9.68 4.94 -23.57
N VAL A 252 9.82 6.21 -23.15
CA VAL A 252 11.05 7.00 -23.25
C VAL A 252 11.24 7.77 -21.95
N GLY A 253 12.44 7.67 -21.39
CA GLY A 253 12.84 8.15 -20.06
C GLY A 253 13.22 9.64 -19.95
N PRO A 254 13.70 10.06 -18.76
CA PRO A 254 13.60 11.43 -18.27
C PRO A 254 14.86 12.28 -18.53
N ALA A 255 14.66 13.59 -18.65
CA ALA A 255 15.73 14.60 -18.60
C ALA A 255 15.64 15.41 -17.31
N ALA A 256 16.79 15.58 -16.68
CA ALA A 256 17.05 16.14 -15.37
C ALA A 256 16.90 17.68 -15.29
N VAL A 257 16.51 18.18 -14.11
CA VAL A 257 16.90 19.50 -13.60
C VAL A 257 17.14 19.37 -12.09
N GLU A 258 18.36 19.68 -11.65
CA GLU A 258 18.81 19.71 -10.25
C GLU A 258 18.46 21.02 -9.52
N PRO A 259 18.48 21.04 -8.17
CA PRO A 259 17.87 22.08 -7.34
C PRO A 259 18.88 23.13 -6.84
N ALA A 260 18.38 24.33 -6.50
CA ALA A 260 19.16 25.35 -5.79
C ALA A 260 18.68 25.46 -4.32
N ALA A 261 19.62 25.29 -3.41
CA ALA A 261 19.48 25.36 -1.95
C ALA A 261 19.63 26.80 -1.43
N VAL A 262 18.87 27.14 -0.37
CA VAL A 262 19.22 28.23 0.57
C VAL A 262 18.72 27.88 1.99
N GLU A 263 19.63 27.82 2.94
CA GLU A 263 19.47 27.91 4.40
C GLU A 263 20.80 28.45 4.98
N PRO A 264 20.90 28.90 6.26
CA PRO A 264 19.92 29.48 7.19
C PRO A 264 20.46 30.75 7.90
N ALA A 265 19.67 31.38 8.78
CA ALA A 265 20.21 32.28 9.82
C ALA A 265 19.38 32.18 11.11
N ALA A 266 20.06 31.80 12.19
CA ALA A 266 19.54 31.71 13.54
C ALA A 266 19.79 33.00 14.34
N ALA A 267 18.88 33.34 15.26
CA ALA A 267 19.19 34.19 16.42
C ALA A 267 18.16 33.97 17.55
N GLU A 268 18.68 33.67 18.74
CA GLU A 268 18.06 33.69 20.08
C GLU A 268 19.16 34.25 21.03
N PRO A 269 18.94 34.57 22.32
CA PRO A 269 17.69 34.76 23.10
C PRO A 269 17.73 36.00 24.04
N ALA A 270 16.67 36.25 24.83
CA ALA A 270 16.78 36.94 26.12
C ALA A 270 15.64 36.56 27.08
N ALA A 271 16.02 36.21 28.30
CA ALA A 271 15.19 35.67 29.39
C ALA A 271 14.64 36.77 30.32
N VAL A 272 13.46 36.52 30.93
CA VAL A 272 13.07 37.06 32.25
C VAL A 272 12.06 36.10 32.94
N GLU A 273 12.40 35.63 34.14
CA GLU A 273 11.50 35.04 35.17
C GLU A 273 11.20 36.09 36.27
N PRO A 274 10.45 35.86 37.40
CA PRO A 274 9.50 34.79 37.81
C PRO A 274 8.19 35.34 38.45
N THR A 275 7.23 34.50 38.90
CA THR A 275 6.77 34.37 40.32
C THR A 275 5.49 33.52 40.57
N ALA A 276 5.68 32.43 41.34
CA ALA A 276 4.94 31.84 42.49
C ALA A 276 3.38 31.66 42.59
N ALA A 277 3.00 30.39 42.89
CA ALA A 277 2.04 29.82 43.89
C ALA A 277 0.54 30.21 43.85
N GLU A 278 -0.52 29.44 44.20
CA GLU A 278 -0.91 28.11 44.74
C GLU A 278 -2.50 28.14 44.78
N PRO A 279 -3.29 27.17 45.32
CA PRO A 279 -3.38 25.72 45.17
C PRO A 279 -4.83 25.23 44.77
N ALA A 280 -5.05 23.91 44.82
CA ALA A 280 -6.21 23.14 44.36
C ALA A 280 -7.48 23.18 45.25
N VAL A 281 -8.65 22.85 44.67
CA VAL A 281 -9.86 22.42 45.39
C VAL A 281 -10.56 21.27 44.63
N GLU A 282 -10.83 20.19 45.35
CA GLU A 282 -11.58 18.98 44.95
C GLU A 282 -13.10 19.21 44.98
N ALA A 283 -13.87 18.51 44.13
CA ALA A 283 -15.28 18.17 44.43
C ALA A 283 -15.81 16.98 43.59
N GLU A 284 -16.39 16.02 44.30
CA GLU A 284 -17.07 14.77 43.90
C GLU A 284 -18.48 14.98 43.28
N PRO A 285 -19.13 13.93 42.70
CA PRO A 285 -20.24 14.09 41.75
C PRO A 285 -21.61 14.13 42.43
N ILE A 286 -22.54 14.93 41.87
CA ILE A 286 -23.94 14.98 42.29
C ILE A 286 -24.82 14.27 41.25
N ALA A 287 -25.53 13.23 41.70
CA ALA A 287 -26.58 12.54 40.97
C ALA A 287 -27.91 13.30 41.08
N VAL A 288 -28.68 13.41 39.99
CA VAL A 288 -30.11 13.76 40.05
C VAL A 288 -30.90 13.01 38.95
N GLU A 289 -31.88 12.22 39.39
CA GLU A 289 -32.91 11.52 38.62
C GLU A 289 -34.04 12.45 38.10
N PRO A 290 -34.87 12.02 37.14
CA PRO A 290 -35.63 12.91 36.26
C PRO A 290 -36.97 13.37 36.86
N LYS A 291 -37.42 14.57 36.48
CA LYS A 291 -38.76 15.09 36.76
C LYS A 291 -39.50 15.41 35.46
N ALA A 292 -40.76 14.98 35.37
CA ALA A 292 -41.60 15.04 34.19
C ALA A 292 -42.29 16.42 33.95
N ALA A 293 -42.42 16.73 32.64
CA ALA A 293 -43.40 17.55 31.90
C ALA A 293 -43.62 19.03 32.31
N PRO A 294 -43.78 19.95 31.33
CA PRO A 294 -45.09 20.09 30.67
C PRO A 294 -45.01 20.35 29.15
N GLU A 295 -46.09 20.00 28.42
CA GLU A 295 -46.36 20.51 27.07
C GLU A 295 -46.66 22.02 27.12
N PRO A 296 -46.26 22.78 26.07
CA PRO A 296 -47.02 23.96 25.69
C PRO A 296 -47.29 24.05 24.17
N THR A 297 -48.59 24.13 23.92
CA THR A 297 -49.35 24.89 22.93
C THR A 297 -48.67 25.87 21.96
N ALA A 298 -49.33 25.97 20.81
CA ALA A 298 -49.07 26.77 19.63
C ALA A 298 -48.94 28.30 19.79
N ALA A 299 -48.27 28.85 18.77
CA ALA A 299 -48.31 30.21 18.21
C ALA A 299 -47.49 31.31 18.92
N ALA A 300 -46.37 31.69 18.28
CA ALA A 300 -45.92 33.07 18.16
C ALA A 300 -44.96 33.21 16.96
N ASP A 301 -45.32 34.11 16.04
CA ASP A 301 -44.43 34.72 15.06
C ASP A 301 -43.10 35.16 15.68
N THR A 302 -42.00 35.07 14.93
CA THR A 302 -41.13 36.23 14.61
C THR A 302 -39.86 35.83 13.84
N ALA A 303 -39.55 36.68 12.85
CA ALA A 303 -38.20 37.08 12.44
C ALA A 303 -37.32 36.09 11.66
N THR A 304 -37.55 36.05 10.35
CA THR A 304 -36.50 35.86 9.33
C THR A 304 -35.39 36.92 9.42
N ALA A 305 -34.15 36.46 9.45
CA ALA A 305 -32.92 37.19 9.08
C ALA A 305 -31.89 36.16 8.54
N PRO A 306 -30.93 36.53 7.68
CA PRO A 306 -31.07 36.49 6.22
C PRO A 306 -30.17 35.45 5.51
N ALA A 307 -30.63 34.97 4.36
CA ALA A 307 -29.99 33.98 3.50
C ALA A 307 -28.90 34.56 2.57
N VAL A 308 -27.71 34.87 3.10
CA VAL A 308 -26.59 35.46 2.30
C VAL A 308 -25.33 34.57 2.24
N ALA A 309 -25.29 33.37 2.83
CA ALA A 309 -24.01 32.65 3.02
C ALA A 309 -23.74 31.41 2.14
N GLN A 310 -24.64 30.97 1.26
CA GLN A 310 -24.54 29.60 0.68
C GLN A 310 -23.78 29.45 -0.65
N GLU A 311 -23.43 30.50 -1.39
CA GLU A 311 -22.83 30.33 -2.76
C GLU A 311 -21.31 30.22 -2.83
N VAL A 312 -20.58 30.40 -1.72
CA VAL A 312 -19.14 30.70 -1.79
C VAL A 312 -18.25 29.45 -1.61
N PHE A 313 -18.83 28.29 -1.28
CA PHE A 313 -18.10 27.08 -0.87
C PHE A 313 -18.64 25.76 -1.50
N ALA A 314 -18.91 25.73 -2.80
CA ALA A 314 -19.41 24.53 -3.48
C ALA A 314 -18.32 23.46 -3.63
N LEU A 315 -18.38 22.42 -2.79
CA LEU A 315 -17.57 21.21 -2.90
C LEU A 315 -18.30 20.15 -3.75
N PRO A 316 -17.60 19.38 -4.59
CA PRO A 316 -18.20 18.33 -5.42
C PRO A 316 -18.91 17.29 -4.55
N GLU A 317 -20.08 16.80 -4.98
CA GLU A 317 -20.78 15.75 -4.24
C GLU A 317 -19.91 14.50 -4.17
N VAL A 318 -19.82 13.90 -2.98
CA VAL A 318 -19.03 12.69 -2.76
C VAL A 318 -19.90 11.49 -3.13
N PRO A 319 -19.58 10.76 -4.22
CA PRO A 319 -20.34 9.59 -4.63
C PRO A 319 -20.11 8.44 -3.66
N GLY A 320 -21.20 7.78 -3.25
CA GLY A 320 -21.19 6.63 -2.35
C GLY A 320 -22.13 6.79 -1.15
N SER A 321 -22.64 5.67 -0.66
CA SER A 321 -23.40 5.56 0.59
C SER A 321 -22.60 4.70 1.56
N LEU A 322 -22.63 5.05 2.85
CA LEU A 322 -22.04 4.23 3.88
C LEU A 322 -22.86 2.94 4.07
N PRO A 323 -22.23 1.81 4.42
CA PRO A 323 -22.93 0.57 4.77
C PRO A 323 -23.95 0.78 5.90
N GLU A 324 -25.07 0.07 5.89
CA GLU A 324 -26.13 0.19 6.91
C GLU A 324 -25.68 -0.20 8.33
N ASP A 325 -24.63 -1.02 8.46
CA ASP A 325 -24.03 -1.44 9.73
C ASP A 325 -23.02 -0.42 10.31
N THR A 326 -22.88 0.75 9.67
CA THR A 326 -21.94 1.79 10.09
C THR A 326 -22.31 2.40 11.45
N GLN A 327 -21.31 2.62 12.31
CA GLN A 327 -21.48 3.25 13.62
C GLN A 327 -20.82 4.63 13.65
N ILE A 328 -21.54 5.66 14.07
CA ILE A 328 -21.03 7.03 14.20
C ILE A 328 -21.13 7.50 15.64
N VAL A 329 -20.02 7.99 16.18
CA VAL A 329 -19.95 8.61 17.52
C VAL A 329 -19.40 10.03 17.40
N PHE A 330 -20.16 11.00 17.90
CA PHE A 330 -19.69 12.39 17.98
C PHE A 330 -18.84 12.59 19.22
N VAL A 331 -17.73 13.31 19.07
CA VAL A 331 -16.84 13.68 20.17
C VAL A 331 -16.88 15.19 20.35
N LEU A 332 -17.55 15.62 21.42
CA LEU A 332 -17.86 17.02 21.72
C LEU A 332 -17.23 17.48 23.03
N GLY A 333 -17.12 18.79 23.21
CA GLY A 333 -16.51 19.42 24.39
C GLY A 333 -15.78 20.72 24.05
N GLY A 334 -15.49 21.54 25.05
CA GLY A 334 -14.91 22.87 24.85
C GLY A 334 -13.51 22.86 24.23
N PRO A 335 -13.05 23.96 23.62
CA PRO A 335 -11.68 24.03 23.10
C PRO A 335 -10.69 23.79 24.27
N GLY A 336 -9.74 22.85 24.12
CA GLY A 336 -8.81 22.48 25.20
C GLY A 336 -9.27 21.35 26.12
N SER A 337 -10.48 20.81 25.94
CA SER A 337 -11.04 19.72 26.77
C SER A 337 -10.39 18.34 26.58
N GLY A 338 -9.44 18.17 25.67
CA GLY A 338 -8.71 16.89 25.48
C GLY A 338 -9.32 15.89 24.48
N LYS A 339 -10.32 16.29 23.67
CA LYS A 339 -10.97 15.45 22.64
C LYS A 339 -10.01 14.69 21.73
N GLY A 340 -9.06 15.40 21.10
CA GLY A 340 -8.09 14.80 20.18
C GLY A 340 -7.23 13.74 20.86
N THR A 341 -6.76 14.01 22.09
CA THR A 341 -5.97 13.05 22.89
C THR A 341 -6.75 11.77 23.16
N GLN A 342 -8.04 11.88 23.49
CA GLN A 342 -8.90 10.72 23.71
C GLN A 342 -9.19 9.98 22.41
N CYS A 343 -9.41 10.69 21.30
CA CYS A 343 -9.58 10.06 19.99
C CYS A 343 -8.34 9.28 19.55
N ASP A 344 -7.13 9.78 19.85
CA ASP A 344 -5.89 9.07 19.55
C ASP A 344 -5.74 7.79 20.39
N GLN A 345 -6.14 7.82 21.67
CA GLN A 345 -6.18 6.62 22.51
C GLN A 345 -7.24 5.61 22.05
N ILE A 346 -8.42 6.05 21.62
CA ILE A 346 -9.46 5.15 21.09
C ILE A 346 -8.99 4.45 19.81
N LYS A 347 -8.25 5.14 18.93
CA LYS A 347 -7.67 4.53 17.72
C LYS A 347 -6.71 3.39 18.03
N GLU A 348 -6.05 3.39 19.18
CA GLU A 348 -5.10 2.32 19.52
C GLU A 348 -5.82 0.99 19.75
N GLU A 349 -7.02 1.01 20.34
CA GLU A 349 -7.75 -0.19 20.77
C GLU A 349 -8.96 -0.56 19.90
N TYR A 350 -9.59 0.41 19.22
CA TYR A 350 -10.82 0.21 18.44
C TYR A 350 -10.60 0.36 16.93
N GLU A 351 -11.37 -0.38 16.11
CA GLU A 351 -11.31 -0.34 14.64
C GLU A 351 -12.08 0.88 14.13
N CYS A 352 -11.60 2.06 14.51
CA CYS A 352 -12.27 3.32 14.23
C CYS A 352 -11.47 4.21 13.28
N VAL A 353 -12.20 4.95 12.44
CA VAL A 353 -11.67 6.07 11.67
C VAL A 353 -12.00 7.35 12.44
N HIS A 354 -10.97 8.05 12.92
CA HIS A 354 -11.13 9.36 13.54
C HIS A 354 -11.05 10.46 12.48
N LEU A 355 -12.09 11.27 12.41
CA LEU A 355 -12.20 12.43 11.55
C LEU A 355 -12.37 13.68 12.41
N SER A 356 -11.34 14.51 12.46
CA SER A 356 -11.40 15.82 13.10
C SER A 356 -11.81 16.85 12.06
N ALA A 357 -12.98 17.46 12.26
CA ALA A 357 -13.49 18.50 11.36
C ALA A 357 -12.48 19.67 11.25
N GLY A 358 -11.80 19.99 12.35
CA GLY A 358 -10.78 21.04 12.36
C GLY A 358 -9.50 20.67 11.59
N ASP A 359 -9.08 19.41 11.62
CA ASP A 359 -7.89 18.96 10.87
C ASP A 359 -8.17 18.83 9.39
N LEU A 360 -9.35 18.33 9.00
CA LEU A 360 -9.79 18.30 7.61
C LEU A 360 -9.81 19.72 7.01
N LEU A 361 -10.32 20.70 7.75
CA LEU A 361 -10.30 22.10 7.33
C LEU A 361 -8.89 22.66 7.23
N ARG A 362 -7.98 22.37 8.18
CA ARG A 362 -6.58 22.81 8.11
C ARG A 362 -5.80 22.16 6.97
N ALA A 363 -6.05 20.88 6.69
CA ALA A 363 -5.44 20.18 5.57
C ALA A 363 -5.91 20.79 4.23
N GLU A 364 -7.20 21.13 4.13
CA GLU A 364 -7.78 21.81 2.98
C GLU A 364 -7.16 23.21 2.79
N VAL A 365 -6.97 23.97 3.88
CA VAL A 365 -6.23 25.26 3.86
C VAL A 365 -4.80 25.07 3.35
N LYS A 366 -4.06 24.08 3.88
CA LYS A 366 -2.66 23.80 3.52
C LYS A 366 -2.51 23.33 2.08
N SER A 367 -3.53 22.67 1.52
CA SER A 367 -3.57 22.28 0.10
C SER A 367 -3.60 23.48 -0.85
N GLY A 368 -3.90 24.67 -0.33
CA GLY A 368 -4.00 25.91 -1.11
C GLY A 368 -5.30 26.03 -1.91
N SER A 369 -6.28 25.14 -1.70
CA SER A 369 -7.56 25.18 -2.41
C SER A 369 -8.33 26.48 -2.14
N GLU A 370 -9.14 26.93 -3.10
CA GLU A 370 -9.94 28.16 -2.93
C GLU A 370 -10.89 28.06 -1.73
N VAL A 371 -11.42 26.87 -1.45
CA VAL A 371 -12.24 26.58 -0.27
C VAL A 371 -11.40 26.67 1.00
N GLY A 372 -10.19 26.10 0.97
CA GLY A 372 -9.19 26.22 2.03
C GLY A 372 -8.86 27.68 2.38
N GLN A 373 -8.54 28.52 1.40
CA GLN A 373 -8.21 29.94 1.62
C GLN A 373 -9.38 30.73 2.25
N LYS A 374 -10.62 30.44 1.86
CA LYS A 374 -11.83 31.05 2.45
C LYS A 374 -12.13 30.52 3.85
N CYS A 375 -11.92 29.22 4.09
CA CYS A 375 -12.01 28.61 5.41
C CYS A 375 -10.94 29.18 6.36
N GLU A 376 -9.73 29.48 5.87
CA GLU A 376 -8.65 30.07 6.65
C GLU A 376 -9.05 31.41 7.27
N ALA A 377 -9.67 32.29 6.48
CA ALA A 377 -10.14 33.60 6.95
C ALA A 377 -11.21 33.47 8.04
N LEU A 378 -12.17 32.55 7.87
CA LEU A 378 -13.21 32.29 8.87
C LEU A 378 -12.65 31.67 10.17
N MET A 379 -11.69 30.75 10.04
CA MET A 379 -11.04 30.10 11.19
C MET A 379 -10.17 31.06 11.99
N ARG A 380 -9.47 31.98 11.31
CA ARG A 380 -8.67 33.07 11.91
C ARG A 380 -9.55 34.08 12.67
N ASP A 381 -10.73 34.38 12.13
CA ASP A 381 -11.73 35.25 12.78
C ASP A 381 -12.47 34.58 13.95
N GLY A 382 -12.29 33.28 14.17
CA GLY A 382 -13.01 32.50 15.19
C GLY A 382 -14.48 32.21 14.84
N LYS A 383 -14.88 32.34 13.56
CA LYS A 383 -16.24 32.06 13.08
C LYS A 383 -16.40 30.59 12.68
N LEU A 384 -17.65 30.10 12.70
CA LEU A 384 -17.98 28.75 12.23
C LEU A 384 -17.87 28.67 10.70
N VAL A 385 -17.21 27.61 10.22
CA VAL A 385 -17.19 27.27 8.79
C VAL A 385 -18.57 26.74 8.39
N PRO A 386 -19.10 27.07 7.20
CA PRO A 386 -20.40 26.59 6.77
C PRO A 386 -20.53 25.07 6.84
N VAL A 387 -21.70 24.62 7.31
CA VAL A 387 -22.00 23.21 7.54
C VAL A 387 -21.85 22.35 6.29
N ALA A 388 -22.26 22.85 5.12
CA ALA A 388 -22.14 22.13 3.84
C ALA A 388 -20.68 21.77 3.50
N VAL A 389 -19.74 22.65 3.84
CA VAL A 389 -18.30 22.41 3.61
C VAL A 389 -17.81 21.30 4.52
N THR A 390 -18.14 21.41 5.80
CA THR A 390 -17.71 20.45 6.82
C THR A 390 -18.34 19.08 6.58
N LEU A 391 -19.62 19.02 6.19
CA LEU A 391 -20.32 17.79 5.81
C LEU A 391 -19.72 17.14 4.57
N ASN A 392 -19.36 17.92 3.54
CA ASN A 392 -18.76 17.37 2.34
C ASN A 392 -17.36 16.78 2.64
N LEU A 393 -16.52 17.51 3.39
CA LEU A 393 -15.21 17.02 3.80
C LEU A 393 -15.31 15.78 4.69
N LEU A 394 -16.25 15.74 5.65
CA LEU A 394 -16.51 14.57 6.48
C LEU A 394 -17.01 13.40 5.64
N LYS A 395 -18.02 13.59 4.78
CA LYS A 395 -18.57 12.55 3.91
C LYS A 395 -17.51 11.99 2.96
N LYS A 396 -16.67 12.85 2.40
CA LYS A 396 -15.52 12.48 1.56
C LYS A 396 -14.56 11.58 2.31
N ALA A 397 -14.09 12.04 3.48
CA ALA A 397 -13.16 11.29 4.29
C ALA A 397 -13.75 9.96 4.79
N MET A 398 -15.04 9.93 5.15
CA MET A 398 -15.73 8.70 5.56
C MET A 398 -15.79 7.67 4.42
N ILE A 399 -16.17 8.09 3.21
CA ILE A 399 -16.27 7.19 2.05
C ILE A 399 -14.88 6.73 1.59
N GLU A 400 -13.91 7.64 1.50
CA GLU A 400 -12.54 7.31 1.11
C GLU A 400 -11.88 6.35 2.11
N SER A 401 -12.17 6.46 3.40
CA SER A 401 -11.60 5.57 4.41
C SER A 401 -12.12 4.13 4.33
N GLY A 402 -13.31 3.90 3.75
CA GLY A 402 -13.97 2.59 3.73
C GLY A 402 -14.28 1.98 5.11
N GLY A 403 -14.18 2.77 6.19
CA GLY A 403 -14.40 2.31 7.56
C GLY A 403 -15.86 2.04 7.91
N ARG A 404 -16.10 1.29 8.98
CA ARG A 404 -17.47 1.02 9.51
C ARG A 404 -17.75 1.63 10.87
N PHE A 405 -16.74 2.17 11.54
CA PHE A 405 -16.90 2.86 12.81
C PHE A 405 -16.14 4.19 12.79
N PHE A 406 -16.85 5.29 13.02
CA PHE A 406 -16.35 6.64 12.85
C PHE A 406 -16.44 7.45 14.15
N LEU A 407 -15.33 8.09 14.52
CA LEU A 407 -15.27 9.10 15.57
C LEU A 407 -15.15 10.47 14.93
N ILE A 408 -16.12 11.35 15.18
CA ILE A 408 -16.13 12.69 14.59
C ILE A 408 -15.83 13.72 15.69
N ASP A 409 -14.62 14.29 15.68
CA ASP A 409 -14.17 15.30 16.66
C ASP A 409 -14.50 16.72 16.19
N GLY A 410 -15.13 17.47 17.09
CA GLY A 410 -15.32 18.92 16.94
C GLY A 410 -16.45 19.31 15.97
N PHE A 411 -17.35 18.37 15.69
CA PHE A 411 -18.60 18.53 14.93
C PHE A 411 -19.64 17.52 15.47
N PRO A 412 -20.94 17.83 15.54
CA PRO A 412 -21.60 19.11 15.19
C PRO A 412 -21.40 20.20 16.27
N ARG A 413 -21.45 21.47 15.85
CA ARG A 413 -21.28 22.64 16.76
C ARG A 413 -22.56 23.42 17.03
N ALA A 414 -23.65 23.06 16.36
CA ALA A 414 -24.99 23.62 16.52
C ALA A 414 -26.04 22.55 16.16
N LEU A 415 -27.29 22.74 16.61
CA LEU A 415 -28.36 21.75 16.47
C LEU A 415 -28.77 21.52 15.00
N ASP A 416 -28.77 22.58 14.21
CA ASP A 416 -29.03 22.52 12.77
C ASP A 416 -27.97 21.68 12.04
N GLN A 417 -26.71 21.75 12.48
CA GLN A 417 -25.63 20.93 11.93
C GLN A 417 -25.80 19.46 12.26
N ALA A 418 -26.23 19.15 13.49
CA ALA A 418 -26.53 17.80 13.91
C ALA A 418 -27.66 17.21 13.07
N ALA A 419 -28.78 17.94 12.93
CA ALA A 419 -29.92 17.51 12.12
C ALA A 419 -29.56 17.33 10.64
N GLN A 420 -28.76 18.24 10.07
CA GLN A 420 -28.29 18.14 8.68
C GLN A 420 -27.34 16.95 8.48
N PHE A 421 -26.46 16.66 9.44
CA PHE A 421 -25.60 15.48 9.37
C PHE A 421 -26.41 14.19 9.40
N GLU A 422 -27.33 14.06 10.36
CA GLU A 422 -28.12 12.85 10.53
C GLU A 422 -29.07 12.60 9.33
N GLY A 423 -29.58 13.68 8.72
CA GLY A 423 -30.41 13.60 7.52
C GLY A 423 -29.62 13.35 6.22
N ALA A 424 -28.38 13.84 6.10
CA ALA A 424 -27.59 13.73 4.87
C ALA A 424 -26.64 12.53 4.84
N ILE A 425 -26.25 12.00 6.01
CA ILE A 425 -25.29 10.90 6.13
C ILE A 425 -25.97 9.72 6.83
N MET A 426 -26.10 9.76 8.16
CA MET A 426 -26.85 8.77 8.95
C MET A 426 -26.97 9.23 10.41
N PRO A 427 -27.97 8.74 11.18
CA PRO A 427 -28.11 9.07 12.59
C PRO A 427 -26.89 8.66 13.42
N CYS A 428 -26.53 9.49 14.40
CA CYS A 428 -25.47 9.15 15.33
C CYS A 428 -25.94 8.09 16.35
N LYS A 429 -25.00 7.22 16.76
CA LYS A 429 -25.25 6.16 17.74
C LYS A 429 -25.06 6.67 19.16
N ALA A 430 -24.03 7.48 19.39
CA ALA A 430 -23.75 8.10 20.68
C ALA A 430 -22.94 9.39 20.55
N VAL A 431 -22.91 10.18 21.63
CA VAL A 431 -22.12 11.40 21.78
C VAL A 431 -21.25 11.27 23.04
N LEU A 432 -19.95 11.43 22.90
CA LEU A 432 -19.00 11.57 24.00
C LEU A 432 -18.77 13.05 24.25
N PHE A 433 -19.28 13.59 25.37
CA PHE A 433 -19.10 14.98 25.74
C PHE A 433 -18.06 15.11 26.85
N PHE A 434 -16.93 15.73 26.53
CA PHE A 434 -15.84 16.02 27.47
C PHE A 434 -16.08 17.34 28.18
N ASP A 435 -16.51 17.24 29.44
CA ASP A 435 -16.81 18.37 30.31
C ASP A 435 -15.55 18.83 31.05
N CYS A 436 -15.20 20.10 30.91
CA CYS A 436 -13.99 20.68 31.47
C CYS A 436 -14.29 22.13 31.89
N PRO A 437 -13.87 22.56 33.09
CA PRO A 437 -14.01 23.95 33.52
C PRO A 437 -13.26 24.94 32.61
N GLU A 438 -13.81 26.14 32.44
CA GLU A 438 -13.25 27.19 31.57
C GLU A 438 -11.79 27.53 31.93
N GLU A 439 -11.49 27.66 33.21
CA GLU A 439 -10.15 27.97 33.72
C GLU A 439 -9.11 26.92 33.31
N GLU A 440 -9.46 25.63 33.35
CA GLU A 440 -8.58 24.54 32.95
C GLU A 440 -8.40 24.48 31.44
N MET A 441 -9.46 24.75 30.69
CA MET A 441 -9.39 24.83 29.23
C MET A 441 -8.51 25.99 28.76
N GLU A 442 -8.62 27.17 29.39
CA GLU A 442 -7.79 28.35 29.07
C GLU A 442 -6.31 28.08 29.34
N LYS A 443 -5.96 27.51 30.51
CA LYS A 443 -4.59 27.09 30.84
C LYS A 443 -4.02 26.12 29.81
N ARG A 444 -4.80 25.11 29.39
CA ARG A 444 -4.39 24.11 28.40
C ARG A 444 -4.19 24.71 27.01
N LEU A 445 -5.03 25.66 26.60
CA LEU A 445 -4.92 26.32 25.30
C LEU A 445 -3.70 27.24 25.20
N LEU A 446 -3.40 28.00 26.27
CA LEU A 446 -2.22 28.88 26.34
C LEU A 446 -0.91 28.07 26.22
N LYS A 447 -0.78 26.97 26.98
CA LYS A 447 0.38 26.08 26.91
C LYS A 447 0.54 25.40 25.53
N ARG A 448 -0.57 25.16 24.82
CA ARG A 448 -0.55 24.59 23.46
C ARG A 448 -0.11 25.62 22.40
N GLY A 449 -0.48 26.89 22.57
CA GLY A 449 -0.06 27.98 21.68
C GLY A 449 1.46 28.13 21.65
N GLU A 450 2.12 27.94 22.79
CA GLU A 450 3.58 28.03 22.94
C GLU A 450 4.35 26.86 22.27
N THR A 451 3.72 25.69 22.12
CA THR A 451 4.40 24.44 21.71
C THR A 451 4.04 23.93 20.32
N SER A 452 2.89 24.35 19.75
CA SER A 452 2.31 23.70 18.55
C SER A 452 2.36 24.50 17.25
N GLY A 453 2.85 25.75 17.27
CA GLY A 453 2.96 26.60 16.07
C GLY A 453 1.62 26.96 15.41
N ARG A 454 0.50 26.89 16.15
CA ARG A 454 -0.84 27.25 15.65
C ARG A 454 -1.04 28.77 15.66
N SER A 455 -1.18 29.37 14.48
CA SER A 455 -1.31 30.82 14.28
C SER A 455 -2.65 31.43 14.74
N ASP A 456 -3.62 30.60 15.11
CA ASP A 456 -4.99 30.98 15.48
C ASP A 456 -5.29 30.87 17.00
N ASP A 457 -4.33 30.42 17.81
CA ASP A 457 -4.47 30.28 19.26
C ASP A 457 -4.01 31.56 20.00
N ASN A 458 -4.70 32.69 19.77
CA ASN A 458 -4.50 33.95 20.52
C ASN A 458 -5.60 34.17 21.59
N ALA A 459 -5.29 34.90 22.67
CA ALA A 459 -6.19 35.07 23.82
C ALA A 459 -7.58 35.62 23.47
N GLU A 460 -7.67 36.51 22.47
CA GLU A 460 -8.94 37.08 22.02
C GLU A 460 -9.78 36.07 21.21
N THR A 461 -9.13 35.23 20.41
CA THR A 461 -9.76 34.17 19.61
C THR A 461 -10.19 33.00 20.48
N ILE A 462 -9.43 32.68 21.52
CA ILE A 462 -9.78 31.67 22.54
C ILE A 462 -11.08 32.05 23.24
N ARG A 463 -11.23 33.30 23.69
CA ARG A 463 -12.48 33.80 24.31
C ARG A 463 -13.67 33.78 23.36
N LYS A 464 -13.48 34.13 22.08
CA LYS A 464 -14.54 34.01 21.06
C LYS A 464 -14.96 32.54 20.86
N ARG A 465 -14.01 31.60 20.82
CA ARG A 465 -14.27 30.16 20.70
C ARG A 465 -15.01 29.59 21.92
N PHE A 466 -14.68 30.05 23.14
CA PHE A 466 -15.44 29.68 24.34
C PHE A 466 -16.87 30.19 24.28
N ARG A 467 -17.07 31.46 23.94
CA ARG A 467 -18.42 32.04 23.80
C ARG A 467 -19.27 31.28 22.79
N THR A 468 -18.74 31.01 21.60
CA THR A 468 -19.44 30.21 20.57
C THR A 468 -19.76 28.80 21.07
N PHE A 469 -18.85 28.16 21.81
CA PHE A 469 -19.09 26.84 22.39
C PHE A 469 -20.26 26.86 23.40
N LEU A 470 -20.29 27.84 24.30
CA LEU A 470 -21.36 27.97 25.29
C LEU A 470 -22.72 28.29 24.65
N GLU A 471 -22.75 29.20 23.68
CA GLU A 471 -23.99 29.67 23.06
C GLU A 471 -24.57 28.66 22.04
N GLN A 472 -23.72 27.93 21.32
CA GLN A 472 -24.18 27.14 20.16
C GLN A 472 -23.91 25.64 20.29
N SER A 473 -22.81 25.22 20.93
CA SER A 473 -22.44 23.80 21.03
C SER A 473 -22.97 23.12 22.28
N LEU A 474 -23.17 23.83 23.40
CA LEU A 474 -23.82 23.26 24.59
C LEU A 474 -25.27 22.80 24.35
N PRO A 475 -26.13 23.55 23.61
CA PRO A 475 -27.48 23.06 23.29
C PRO A 475 -27.51 21.71 22.57
N VAL A 476 -26.45 21.37 21.82
CA VAL A 476 -26.29 20.06 21.17
C VAL A 476 -26.12 18.94 22.20
N LYS A 477 -25.35 19.19 23.26
CA LYS A 477 -25.20 18.26 24.39
C LYS A 477 -26.57 17.95 25.00
N ASP A 478 -27.32 18.99 25.36
CA ASP A 478 -28.61 18.84 26.05
C ASP A 478 -29.64 18.11 25.19
N HIS A 479 -29.63 18.35 23.87
CA HIS A 479 -30.46 17.63 22.90
C HIS A 479 -30.20 16.12 22.87
N TYR A 480 -28.92 15.69 22.88
CA TYR A 480 -28.58 14.27 22.89
C TYR A 480 -28.66 13.62 24.28
N ILE A 481 -28.56 14.40 25.37
CA ILE A 481 -28.88 13.94 26.73
C ILE A 481 -30.36 13.58 26.80
N ALA A 482 -31.25 14.43 26.28
CA ALA A 482 -32.70 14.17 26.27
C ALA A 482 -33.09 12.89 25.49
N GLN A 483 -32.22 12.43 24.58
CA GLN A 483 -32.41 11.21 23.80
C GLN A 483 -31.71 9.98 24.38
N ASN A 484 -31.07 10.09 25.57
CA ASN A 484 -30.21 9.04 26.16
C ASN A 484 -29.06 8.60 25.25
N LYS A 485 -28.55 9.50 24.40
CA LYS A 485 -27.43 9.23 23.48
C LYS A 485 -26.13 9.93 23.87
N CYS A 486 -26.12 10.76 24.90
CA CYS A 486 -24.94 11.52 25.32
C CYS A 486 -24.34 10.98 26.63
N ALA A 487 -23.06 10.60 26.59
CA ALA A 487 -22.25 10.31 27.76
C ALA A 487 -21.44 11.55 28.14
N VAL A 488 -21.66 12.08 29.34
CA VAL A 488 -20.92 13.23 29.88
C VAL A 488 -19.72 12.72 30.68
N ILE A 489 -18.51 13.12 30.30
CA ILE A 489 -17.25 12.61 30.83
C ILE A 489 -16.43 13.79 31.36
N SER A 490 -16.06 13.75 32.64
CA SER A 490 -15.15 14.75 33.21
C SER A 490 -13.76 14.66 32.57
N ALA A 491 -13.27 15.77 32.05
CA ALA A 491 -11.95 15.90 31.41
C ALA A 491 -10.92 16.63 32.28
N VAL A 492 -11.23 16.80 33.57
CA VAL A 492 -10.32 17.33 34.60
C VAL A 492 -9.21 16.32 34.93
N PRO A 493 -9.49 15.02 35.15
CA PRO A 493 -8.47 14.03 35.53
C PRO A 493 -7.41 13.80 34.43
N PRO A 494 -6.30 13.10 34.74
CA PRO A 494 -5.29 12.72 33.76
C PRO A 494 -5.88 11.93 32.58
N PRO A 495 -5.36 12.10 31.35
CA PRO A 495 -5.94 11.47 30.15
C PRO A 495 -6.16 9.96 30.24
N LYS A 496 -5.30 9.23 30.95
CA LYS A 496 -5.42 7.77 31.12
C LYS A 496 -6.65 7.36 31.95
N GLU A 497 -7.02 8.15 32.95
CA GLU A 497 -8.19 7.87 33.80
C GLU A 497 -9.48 8.21 33.04
N VAL A 498 -9.47 9.35 32.35
CA VAL A 498 -10.56 9.75 31.44
C VAL A 498 -10.82 8.66 30.39
N TYR A 499 -9.77 8.05 29.84
CA TYR A 499 -9.89 6.97 28.86
C TYR A 499 -10.54 5.70 29.42
N GLN A 500 -10.34 5.36 30.70
CA GLN A 500 -11.02 4.18 31.28
C GLN A 500 -12.55 4.36 31.29
N VAL A 501 -13.02 5.58 31.54
CA VAL A 501 -14.45 5.91 31.49
C VAL A 501 -14.95 5.86 30.05
N VAL A 502 -14.20 6.43 29.10
CA VAL A 502 -14.51 6.37 27.66
C VAL A 502 -14.59 4.92 27.17
N LYS A 503 -13.64 4.08 27.57
CA LYS A 503 -13.60 2.65 27.25
C LYS A 503 -14.85 1.92 27.75
N GLY A 504 -15.27 2.18 28.99
CA GLY A 504 -16.52 1.62 29.54
C GLY A 504 -17.74 1.99 28.69
N VAL A 505 -17.82 3.25 28.25
CA VAL A 505 -18.92 3.73 27.38
C VAL A 505 -18.86 3.05 26.01
N LEU A 506 -17.69 3.00 25.35
CA LEU A 506 -17.54 2.38 24.02
C LEU A 506 -17.80 0.87 24.04
N ASP A 507 -17.37 0.18 25.10
CA ASP A 507 -17.63 -1.25 25.28
C ASP A 507 -19.13 -1.52 25.46
N SER A 508 -19.83 -0.68 26.24
CA SER A 508 -21.29 -0.79 26.40
C SER A 508 -22.07 -0.55 25.11
N LEU A 509 -21.51 0.21 24.17
CA LEU A 509 -22.10 0.50 22.86
C LEU A 509 -21.84 -0.60 21.82
N GLY A 510 -21.02 -1.60 22.13
CA GLY A 510 -20.61 -2.64 21.19
C GLY A 510 -19.74 -2.08 20.05
N ALA A 511 -18.84 -1.14 20.37
CA ALA A 511 -17.89 -0.61 19.38
C ALA A 511 -16.98 -1.74 18.86
N PRO A 512 -16.74 -1.83 17.52
CA PRO A 512 -15.88 -2.85 16.96
C PRO A 512 -14.45 -2.58 17.44
N LYS A 513 -13.96 -3.46 18.32
CA LYS A 513 -12.56 -3.48 18.71
C LYS A 513 -11.75 -3.86 17.48
N LYS A 514 -10.52 -3.33 17.35
CA LYS A 514 -9.61 -3.88 16.34
C LYS A 514 -9.59 -5.39 16.54
N PRO A 515 -9.69 -6.21 15.47
CA PRO A 515 -9.28 -7.59 15.61
C PRO A 515 -7.92 -7.50 16.25
N GLU A 516 -7.77 -8.04 17.47
CA GLU A 516 -6.51 -7.98 18.20
C GLU A 516 -5.45 -8.27 17.16
N VAL A 517 -4.66 -7.27 16.78
CA VAL A 517 -3.55 -7.52 15.88
C VAL A 517 -2.66 -8.32 16.79
N PHE A 518 -2.76 -9.63 16.65
CA PHE A 518 -1.88 -10.58 17.26
C PHE A 518 -0.56 -10.44 16.48
N ALA A 519 0.03 -9.26 16.59
CA ALA A 519 1.33 -8.96 16.05
C ALA A 519 2.29 -9.73 16.93
N LEU A 520 3.12 -10.52 16.29
CA LEU A 520 4.34 -10.96 16.95
C LEU A 520 5.13 -9.70 17.36
N PRO A 521 5.86 -9.73 18.48
CA PRO A 521 6.73 -8.63 18.88
C PRO A 521 7.61 -8.16 17.71
N GLU A 522 7.86 -6.86 17.62
CA GLU A 522 8.75 -6.35 16.58
C GLU A 522 10.15 -6.98 16.72
N VAL A 523 10.67 -7.48 15.61
CA VAL A 523 12.00 -8.10 15.59
C VAL A 523 13.05 -6.98 15.53
N PRO A 524 13.91 -6.85 16.56
CA PRO A 524 15.00 -5.88 16.54
C PRO A 524 16.06 -6.29 15.52
N GLY A 525 16.60 -5.31 14.80
CA GLY A 525 17.65 -5.51 13.79
C GLY A 525 17.26 -5.06 12.39
N SER A 526 18.27 -4.74 11.60
CA SER A 526 18.18 -4.40 10.17
C SER A 526 19.04 -5.36 9.36
N LEU A 527 18.66 -5.57 8.10
CA LEU A 527 19.47 -6.38 7.18
C LEU A 527 20.65 -5.54 6.64
N PRO A 528 21.77 -6.18 6.26
CA PRO A 528 22.87 -5.50 5.57
C PRO A 528 22.42 -4.84 4.26
N GLU A 529 23.00 -3.69 3.90
CA GLU A 529 22.64 -2.95 2.67
C GLU A 529 22.96 -3.72 1.37
N ASP A 530 23.91 -4.66 1.40
CA ASP A 530 24.27 -5.52 0.26
C ASP A 530 23.32 -6.71 0.06
N THR A 531 22.25 -6.80 0.86
CA THR A 531 21.27 -7.89 0.79
C THR A 531 20.47 -7.84 -0.52
N GLN A 532 20.31 -8.98 -1.18
CA GLN A 532 19.52 -9.14 -2.39
C GLN A 532 18.23 -9.90 -2.09
N ILE A 533 17.08 -9.34 -2.47
CA ILE A 533 15.77 -9.98 -2.31
C ILE A 533 15.13 -10.22 -3.68
N VAL A 534 14.70 -11.46 -3.92
CA VAL A 534 13.94 -11.84 -5.11
C VAL A 534 12.61 -12.47 -4.70
N PHE A 535 11.51 -11.90 -5.17
CA PHE A 535 10.19 -12.48 -4.97
C PHE A 535 9.93 -13.59 -5.97
N VAL A 536 9.36 -14.70 -5.51
CA VAL A 536 9.00 -15.84 -6.32
C VAL A 536 7.48 -15.98 -6.32
N LEU A 537 6.85 -15.56 -7.43
CA LEU A 537 5.40 -15.43 -7.58
C LEU A 537 4.85 -16.38 -8.64
N GLY A 538 3.53 -16.59 -8.62
CA GLY A 538 2.81 -17.47 -9.53
C GLY A 538 1.67 -18.21 -8.84
N GLY A 539 0.76 -18.79 -9.62
CA GLY A 539 -0.45 -19.43 -9.11
C GLY A 539 -0.18 -20.64 -8.21
N PRO A 540 -1.14 -21.05 -7.37
CA PRO A 540 -0.98 -22.26 -6.57
C PRO A 540 -0.75 -23.47 -7.50
N GLY A 541 0.27 -24.31 -7.24
CA GLY A 541 0.61 -25.44 -8.12
C GLY A 541 1.52 -25.12 -9.31
N SER A 542 1.94 -23.86 -9.49
CA SER A 542 2.84 -23.46 -10.58
C SER A 542 4.28 -23.99 -10.47
N GLY A 543 4.69 -24.56 -9.33
CA GLY A 543 6.02 -25.17 -9.15
C GLY A 543 7.10 -24.26 -8.55
N LYS A 544 6.73 -23.12 -7.94
CA LYS A 544 7.64 -22.17 -7.26
C LYS A 544 8.63 -22.86 -6.31
N GLY A 545 8.12 -23.56 -5.29
CA GLY A 545 8.96 -24.26 -4.31
C GLY A 545 9.95 -25.25 -4.95
N THR A 546 9.52 -26.02 -5.96
CA THR A 546 10.41 -26.93 -6.70
C THR A 546 11.57 -26.20 -7.38
N GLN A 547 11.31 -25.00 -7.91
CA GLN A 547 12.36 -24.19 -8.53
C GLN A 547 13.25 -23.53 -7.48
N CYS A 548 12.69 -23.05 -6.37
CA CYS A 548 13.47 -22.54 -5.23
C CYS A 548 14.44 -23.60 -4.69
N ASP A 549 14.01 -24.85 -4.55
CA ASP A 549 14.88 -25.92 -4.05
C ASP A 549 16.04 -26.22 -4.99
N LYS A 550 15.83 -26.16 -6.31
CA LYS A 550 16.92 -26.24 -7.30
C LYS A 550 17.85 -25.03 -7.27
N MET A 551 17.32 -23.83 -7.04
CA MET A 551 18.14 -22.62 -6.90
C MET A 551 19.07 -22.72 -5.69
N LYS A 552 18.62 -23.31 -4.59
CA LYS A 552 19.48 -23.57 -3.41
C LYS A 552 20.66 -24.48 -3.70
N GLU A 553 20.60 -25.35 -4.71
CA GLU A 553 21.71 -26.26 -5.02
C GLU A 553 22.89 -25.48 -5.59
N GLU A 554 22.64 -24.51 -6.48
CA GLU A 554 23.66 -23.78 -7.25
C GLU A 554 23.97 -22.37 -6.69
N TYR A 555 23.02 -21.68 -6.07
CA TYR A 555 23.17 -20.32 -5.56
C TYR A 555 23.24 -20.27 -4.03
N GLU A 556 23.99 -19.31 -3.49
CA GLU A 556 24.11 -19.05 -2.05
C GLU A 556 22.88 -18.27 -1.58
N CYS A 557 21.71 -18.91 -1.65
CA CYS A 557 20.42 -18.29 -1.37
C CYS A 557 19.71 -18.95 -0.20
N VAL A 558 18.97 -18.14 0.56
CA VAL A 558 18.04 -18.58 1.59
C VAL A 558 16.63 -18.51 1.04
N HIS A 559 15.95 -19.65 0.97
CA HIS A 559 14.54 -19.72 0.56
C HIS A 559 13.64 -19.59 1.78
N LEU A 560 12.77 -18.59 1.75
CA LEU A 560 11.75 -18.36 2.75
C LEU A 560 10.38 -18.47 2.09
N SER A 561 9.56 -19.40 2.55
CA SER A 561 8.19 -19.58 2.09
C SER A 561 7.25 -19.01 3.14
N ALA A 562 6.53 -17.94 2.79
CA ALA A 562 5.59 -17.30 3.72
C ALA A 562 4.52 -18.30 4.21
N GLY A 563 4.10 -19.21 3.33
CA GLY A 563 3.15 -20.25 3.70
C GLY A 563 3.74 -21.29 4.67
N ASP A 564 5.02 -21.63 4.56
CA ASP A 564 5.66 -22.59 5.48
C ASP A 564 5.94 -21.95 6.84
N LEU A 565 6.35 -20.67 6.88
CA LEU A 565 6.49 -19.91 8.12
C LEU A 565 5.17 -19.83 8.89
N LEU A 566 4.08 -19.52 8.19
CA LEU A 566 2.74 -19.50 8.81
C LEU A 566 2.32 -20.88 9.32
N ARG A 567 2.59 -21.96 8.59
CA ARG A 567 2.31 -23.33 9.05
C ARG A 567 3.16 -23.74 10.25
N ALA A 568 4.42 -23.33 10.28
CA ALA A 568 5.31 -23.57 11.43
C ALA A 568 4.78 -22.83 12.68
N GLU A 569 4.29 -21.61 12.50
CA GLU A 569 3.66 -20.82 13.57
C GLU A 569 2.34 -21.45 14.04
N VAL A 570 1.50 -21.95 13.14
CA VAL A 570 0.30 -22.74 13.51
C VAL A 570 0.70 -23.97 14.34
N LYS A 571 1.77 -24.66 13.94
CA LYS A 571 2.26 -25.86 14.63
C LYS A 571 2.88 -25.56 16.00
N SER A 572 3.40 -24.35 16.22
CA SER A 572 3.92 -23.92 17.53
C SER A 572 2.81 -23.88 18.59
N GLY A 573 1.54 -23.78 18.15
CA GLY A 573 0.37 -23.72 19.02
C GLY A 573 0.13 -22.35 19.65
N SER A 574 0.88 -21.32 19.22
CA SER A 574 0.71 -19.95 19.70
C SER A 574 -0.71 -19.42 19.44
N GLU A 575 -1.16 -18.46 20.23
CA GLU A 575 -2.46 -17.79 20.01
C GLU A 575 -2.54 -17.15 18.62
N VAL A 576 -1.41 -16.61 18.15
CA VAL A 576 -1.21 -16.09 16.79
C VAL A 576 -1.40 -17.21 15.76
N GLY A 577 -0.75 -18.36 15.96
CA GLY A 577 -0.84 -19.54 15.11
C GLY A 577 -2.26 -20.07 14.97
N GLN A 578 -3.02 -20.15 16.07
CA GLN A 578 -4.42 -20.61 16.04
C GLN A 578 -5.32 -19.67 15.22
N LYS A 579 -5.14 -18.36 15.35
CA LYS A 579 -5.86 -17.35 14.56
C LYS A 579 -5.44 -17.41 13.08
N CYS A 580 -4.16 -17.62 12.78
CA CYS A 580 -3.66 -17.86 11.42
C CYS A 580 -4.28 -19.13 10.80
N GLU A 581 -4.42 -20.21 11.56
CA GLU A 581 -4.99 -21.47 11.07
C GLU A 581 -6.42 -21.29 10.55
N ALA A 582 -7.26 -20.58 11.32
CA ALA A 582 -8.65 -20.29 10.93
C ALA A 582 -8.71 -19.52 9.60
N LEU A 583 -7.89 -18.47 9.45
CA LEU A 583 -7.83 -17.67 8.23
C LEU A 583 -7.34 -18.48 7.02
N MET A 584 -6.31 -19.32 7.22
CA MET A 584 -5.75 -20.16 6.17
C MET A 584 -6.73 -21.24 5.69
N ARG A 585 -7.52 -21.81 6.61
CA ARG A 585 -8.58 -22.80 6.32
C ARG A 585 -9.71 -22.19 5.48
N ASP A 586 -10.10 -20.96 5.79
CA ASP A 586 -11.11 -20.20 5.04
C ASP A 586 -10.64 -19.69 3.67
N GLY A 587 -9.35 -19.81 3.36
CA GLY A 587 -8.74 -19.28 2.13
C GLY A 587 -8.56 -17.76 2.14
N LYS A 588 -8.62 -17.12 3.31
CA LYS A 588 -8.37 -15.68 3.48
C LYS A 588 -6.87 -15.39 3.62
N LEU A 589 -6.48 -14.15 3.34
CA LEU A 589 -5.10 -13.69 3.56
C LEU A 589 -4.86 -13.47 5.06
N VAL A 590 -3.71 -13.94 5.54
CA VAL A 590 -3.22 -13.62 6.89
C VAL A 590 -2.77 -12.15 6.91
N PRO A 591 -2.98 -11.41 8.02
CA PRO A 591 -2.52 -10.03 8.14
C PRO A 591 -1.04 -9.86 7.78
N VAL A 592 -0.75 -8.76 7.07
CA VAL A 592 0.59 -8.45 6.56
C VAL A 592 1.61 -8.33 7.70
N ALA A 593 1.25 -7.67 8.81
CA ALA A 593 2.13 -7.50 9.97
C ALA A 593 2.69 -8.83 10.52
N VAL A 594 1.85 -9.87 10.62
CA VAL A 594 2.27 -11.20 11.08
C VAL A 594 3.26 -11.81 10.08
N THR A 595 2.92 -11.76 8.79
CA THR A 595 3.76 -12.33 7.72
C THR A 595 5.09 -11.59 7.59
N LEU A 596 5.09 -10.26 7.73
CA LEU A 596 6.30 -9.43 7.73
C LEU A 596 7.18 -9.73 8.93
N ASN A 597 6.63 -9.86 10.14
CA ASN A 597 7.42 -10.19 11.31
C ASN A 597 8.05 -11.57 11.19
N LEU A 598 7.29 -12.58 10.74
CA LEU A 598 7.83 -13.92 10.50
C LEU A 598 8.93 -13.92 9.43
N LEU A 599 8.74 -13.19 8.32
CA LEU A 599 9.75 -13.07 7.27
C LEU A 599 10.99 -12.35 7.79
N LYS A 600 10.83 -11.20 8.45
CA LYS A 600 11.94 -10.41 9.00
C LYS A 600 12.74 -11.22 10.03
N GLN A 601 12.05 -11.93 10.92
CA GLN A 601 12.69 -12.83 11.89
C GLN A 601 13.51 -13.90 11.18
N ALA A 602 12.91 -14.63 10.23
CA ALA A 602 13.60 -15.69 9.51
C ALA A 602 14.79 -15.17 8.68
N MET A 603 14.69 -13.97 8.11
CA MET A 603 15.79 -13.34 7.38
C MET A 603 16.95 -13.00 8.31
N ILE A 604 16.69 -12.37 9.46
CA ILE A 604 17.72 -12.01 10.45
C ILE A 604 18.37 -13.26 11.04
N GLU A 605 17.57 -14.25 11.47
CA GLU A 605 18.07 -15.50 12.04
C GLU A 605 18.93 -16.31 11.07
N SER A 606 18.63 -16.24 9.77
CA SER A 606 19.42 -16.94 8.76
C SER A 606 20.83 -16.37 8.54
N GLY A 607 21.03 -15.08 8.82
CA GLY A 607 22.27 -14.35 8.50
C GLY A 607 22.61 -14.30 7.00
N GLY A 608 21.69 -14.69 6.11
CA GLY A 608 21.90 -14.74 4.68
C GLY A 608 21.98 -13.35 4.03
N ARG A 609 22.56 -13.28 2.83
CA ARG A 609 22.63 -12.04 2.02
C ARG A 609 21.82 -12.11 0.73
N PHE A 610 21.31 -13.27 0.35
CA PHE A 610 20.48 -13.43 -0.84
C PHE A 610 19.26 -14.27 -0.50
N PHE A 611 18.07 -13.68 -0.64
CA PHE A 611 16.80 -14.24 -0.20
C PHE A 611 15.86 -14.47 -1.37
N LEU A 612 15.29 -15.68 -1.41
CA LEU A 612 14.19 -16.06 -2.30
C LEU A 612 12.92 -16.14 -1.45
N ILE A 613 11.94 -15.26 -1.71
CA ILE A 613 10.70 -15.23 -0.95
C ILE A 613 9.57 -15.83 -1.79
N ASP A 614 9.11 -17.03 -1.44
CA ASP A 614 8.03 -17.75 -2.13
C ASP A 614 6.66 -17.43 -1.51
N GLY A 615 5.71 -17.10 -2.39
CA GLY A 615 4.30 -16.99 -2.03
C GLY A 615 3.92 -15.69 -1.31
N PHE A 616 4.80 -14.68 -1.38
CA PHE A 616 4.63 -13.31 -0.91
C PHE A 616 5.42 -12.37 -1.85
N PRO A 617 4.96 -11.13 -2.14
CA PRO A 617 3.69 -10.52 -1.75
C PRO A 617 2.49 -11.05 -2.55
N ARG A 618 1.29 -10.99 -1.96
CA ARG A 618 0.03 -11.44 -2.59
C ARG A 618 -0.91 -10.32 -3.01
N ALA A 619 -0.63 -9.09 -2.60
CA ALA A 619 -1.32 -7.87 -2.98
C ALA A 619 -0.33 -6.69 -2.97
N LEU A 620 -0.69 -5.59 -3.65
CA LEU A 620 0.19 -4.43 -3.86
C LEU A 620 0.56 -3.70 -2.56
N ASP A 621 -0.38 -3.64 -1.62
CA ASP A 621 -0.16 -3.07 -0.29
C ASP A 621 0.88 -3.87 0.51
N GLN A 622 0.90 -5.20 0.37
CA GLN A 622 1.90 -6.05 1.01
C GLN A 622 3.29 -5.81 0.43
N ALA A 623 3.38 -5.63 -0.88
CA ALA A 623 4.63 -5.30 -1.56
C ALA A 623 5.17 -3.95 -1.06
N ALA A 624 4.33 -2.91 -1.04
CA ALA A 624 4.71 -1.59 -0.55
C ALA A 624 5.13 -1.61 0.92
N GLN A 625 4.39 -2.32 1.78
CA GLN A 625 4.72 -2.45 3.21
C GLN A 625 6.03 -3.22 3.41
N PHE A 626 6.28 -4.29 2.66
CA PHE A 626 7.55 -5.02 2.73
C PHE A 626 8.72 -4.13 2.31
N GLU A 627 8.61 -3.45 1.17
CA GLU A 627 9.70 -2.61 0.65
C GLU A 627 9.97 -1.40 1.54
N GLY A 628 8.94 -0.85 2.20
CA GLY A 628 9.07 0.24 3.17
C GLY A 628 9.57 -0.18 4.55
N ALA A 629 9.23 -1.38 5.03
CA ALA A 629 9.59 -1.85 6.37
C ALA A 629 10.90 -2.67 6.43
N ILE A 630 11.25 -3.35 5.34
CA ILE A 630 12.41 -4.24 5.26
C ILE A 630 13.42 -3.67 4.26
N MET A 631 13.22 -3.85 2.96
CA MET A 631 14.03 -3.25 1.89
C MET A 631 13.40 -3.52 0.51
N PRO A 632 13.70 -2.71 -0.53
CA PRO A 632 13.19 -2.91 -1.88
C PRO A 632 13.64 -4.24 -2.49
N CYS A 633 12.77 -4.89 -3.27
CA CYS A 633 13.15 -6.09 -4.00
C CYS A 633 13.98 -5.76 -5.26
N LYS A 634 14.89 -6.67 -5.60
CA LYS A 634 15.75 -6.56 -6.77
C LYS A 634 15.06 -7.09 -8.03
N ALA A 635 14.35 -8.20 -7.93
CA ALA A 635 13.61 -8.79 -9.04
C ALA A 635 12.44 -9.68 -8.55
N VAL A 636 11.55 -10.01 -9.49
CA VAL A 636 10.42 -10.91 -9.30
C VAL A 636 10.47 -12.01 -10.36
N LEU A 637 10.47 -13.27 -9.93
CA LEU A 637 10.33 -14.44 -10.79
C LEU A 637 8.86 -14.86 -10.80
N PHE A 638 8.15 -14.61 -11.89
CA PHE A 638 6.74 -14.99 -12.02
C PHE A 638 6.59 -16.28 -12.84
N PHE A 639 6.14 -17.35 -12.20
CA PHE A 639 5.87 -18.64 -12.82
C PHE A 639 4.46 -18.68 -13.40
N ASP A 640 4.39 -18.54 -14.72
CA ASP A 640 3.15 -18.54 -15.49
C ASP A 640 2.74 -19.97 -15.86
N CYS A 641 1.56 -20.37 -15.40
CA CYS A 641 1.03 -21.72 -15.57
C CYS A 641 -0.47 -21.64 -15.85
N PRO A 642 -0.99 -22.33 -16.88
CA PRO A 642 -2.43 -22.39 -17.12
C PRO A 642 -3.20 -23.02 -15.96
N GLU A 643 -4.44 -22.57 -15.74
CA GLU A 643 -5.31 -23.02 -14.65
C GLU A 643 -5.50 -24.54 -14.63
N GLU A 644 -5.77 -25.14 -15.79
CA GLU A 644 -5.97 -26.58 -15.94
C GLU A 644 -4.76 -27.40 -15.45
N GLU A 645 -3.54 -26.95 -15.75
CA GLU A 645 -2.31 -27.62 -15.31
C GLU A 645 -2.05 -27.41 -13.82
N MET A 646 -2.37 -26.22 -13.29
CA MET A 646 -2.26 -25.94 -11.86
C MET A 646 -3.24 -26.80 -11.05
N GLU A 647 -4.49 -26.95 -11.50
CA GLU A 647 -5.50 -27.77 -10.84
C GLU A 647 -5.10 -29.26 -10.81
N LYS A 648 -4.66 -29.81 -11.95
CA LYS A 648 -4.13 -31.18 -12.02
C LYS A 648 -2.98 -31.41 -11.04
N ARG A 649 -2.05 -30.46 -10.93
CA ARG A 649 -0.89 -30.53 -10.02
C ARG A 649 -1.32 -30.43 -8.56
N LEU A 650 -2.29 -29.59 -8.23
CA LEU A 650 -2.79 -29.42 -6.86
C LEU A 650 -3.56 -30.65 -6.37
N LEU A 651 -4.40 -31.25 -7.21
CA LEU A 651 -5.14 -32.47 -6.87
C LEU A 651 -4.18 -33.64 -6.56
N LYS A 652 -3.17 -33.85 -7.41
CA LYS A 652 -2.13 -34.88 -7.20
C LYS A 652 -1.28 -34.61 -5.94
N ARG A 653 -1.09 -33.34 -5.57
CA ARG A 653 -0.38 -32.96 -4.34
C ARG A 653 -1.22 -33.25 -3.09
N GLY A 654 -2.53 -32.97 -3.13
CA GLY A 654 -3.44 -33.25 -2.01
C GLY A 654 -3.45 -34.73 -1.62
N GLU A 655 -3.33 -35.63 -2.61
CA GLU A 655 -3.25 -37.08 -2.39
C GLU A 655 -1.94 -37.57 -1.76
N THR A 656 -0.84 -36.81 -1.91
CA THR A 656 0.52 -37.25 -1.54
C THR A 656 1.12 -36.51 -0.34
N SER A 657 0.68 -35.28 -0.05
CA SER A 657 1.37 -34.38 0.89
C SER A 657 0.67 -34.18 2.24
N GLY A 658 -0.51 -34.78 2.48
CA GLY A 658 -1.23 -34.65 3.76
C GLY A 658 -1.68 -33.22 4.12
N ARG A 659 -1.84 -32.33 3.13
CA ARG A 659 -2.28 -30.95 3.33
C ARG A 659 -3.81 -30.90 3.43
N SER A 660 -4.33 -30.56 4.61
CA SER A 660 -5.78 -30.56 4.92
C SER A 660 -6.58 -29.45 4.22
N ASP A 661 -5.89 -28.48 3.62
CA ASP A 661 -6.43 -27.29 2.96
C ASP A 661 -6.46 -27.38 1.42
N ASP A 662 -5.95 -28.45 0.83
CA ASP A 662 -5.93 -28.68 -0.63
C ASP A 662 -7.21 -29.43 -1.09
N ASN A 663 -8.40 -28.89 -0.80
CA ASN A 663 -9.68 -29.40 -1.32
C ASN A 663 -10.17 -28.58 -2.54
N ALA A 664 -11.03 -29.17 -3.38
CA ALA A 664 -11.46 -28.56 -4.64
C ALA A 664 -12.12 -27.17 -4.48
N GLU A 665 -12.84 -26.93 -3.38
CA GLU A 665 -13.49 -25.65 -3.12
C GLU A 665 -12.47 -24.57 -2.68
N THR A 666 -11.52 -24.94 -1.81
CA THR A 666 -10.43 -24.07 -1.35
C THR A 666 -9.45 -23.76 -2.49
N ILE A 667 -9.18 -24.72 -3.38
CA ILE A 667 -8.34 -24.53 -4.57
C ILE A 667 -8.95 -23.45 -5.48
N ARG A 668 -10.26 -23.52 -5.77
CA ARG A 668 -10.97 -22.50 -6.56
C ARG A 668 -10.94 -21.12 -5.89
N LYS A 669 -11.16 -21.05 -4.58
CA LYS A 669 -11.03 -19.78 -3.82
C LYS A 669 -9.62 -19.21 -3.95
N ARG A 670 -8.58 -20.04 -3.82
CA ARG A 670 -7.17 -19.63 -3.98
C ARG A 670 -6.84 -19.15 -5.39
N PHE A 671 -7.40 -19.77 -6.43
CA PHE A 671 -7.26 -19.26 -7.80
C PHE A 671 -7.91 -17.90 -7.97
N ARG A 672 -9.15 -17.74 -7.49
CA ARG A 672 -9.84 -16.44 -7.54
C ARG A 672 -9.04 -15.34 -6.83
N THR A 673 -8.60 -15.59 -5.59
CA THR A 673 -7.75 -14.64 -4.85
C THR A 673 -6.46 -14.33 -5.61
N PHE A 674 -5.84 -15.32 -6.23
CA PHE A 674 -4.63 -15.11 -7.04
C PHE A 674 -4.88 -14.20 -8.25
N LEU A 675 -5.97 -14.44 -8.99
CA LEU A 675 -6.33 -13.63 -10.16
C LEU A 675 -6.70 -12.19 -9.78
N GLU A 676 -7.47 -12.01 -8.70
CA GLU A 676 -7.98 -10.69 -8.29
C GLU A 676 -6.91 -9.85 -7.57
N GLN A 677 -6.05 -10.46 -6.75
CA GLN A 677 -5.17 -9.73 -5.83
C GLN A 677 -3.68 -9.89 -6.14
N SER A 678 -3.25 -11.08 -6.58
CA SER A 678 -1.82 -11.37 -6.81
C SER A 678 -1.34 -11.11 -8.23
N LEU A 679 -2.20 -11.21 -9.25
CA LEU A 679 -1.84 -10.82 -10.62
C LEU A 679 -1.50 -9.33 -10.78
N PRO A 680 -2.23 -8.37 -10.15
CA PRO A 680 -1.84 -6.96 -10.21
C PRO A 680 -0.40 -6.69 -9.74
N VAL A 681 0.12 -7.51 -8.80
CA VAL A 681 1.51 -7.42 -8.33
C VAL A 681 2.50 -7.72 -9.45
N LYS A 682 2.22 -8.73 -10.28
CA LYS A 682 3.04 -9.05 -11.47
C LYS A 682 3.10 -7.83 -12.39
N ASP A 683 1.95 -7.26 -12.73
CA ASP A 683 1.88 -6.15 -13.70
C ASP A 683 2.60 -4.90 -13.17
N HIS A 684 2.51 -4.65 -11.87
CA HIS A 684 3.25 -3.58 -11.19
C HIS A 684 4.78 -3.72 -11.34
N TYR A 685 5.32 -4.92 -11.14
CA TYR A 685 6.78 -5.15 -11.30
C TYR A 685 7.23 -5.31 -12.75
N ILE A 686 6.33 -5.70 -13.68
CA ILE A 686 6.59 -5.65 -15.13
C ILE A 686 6.79 -4.20 -15.56
N ALA A 687 5.93 -3.27 -15.11
CA ALA A 687 6.05 -1.85 -15.43
C ALA A 687 7.38 -1.23 -14.94
N GLN A 688 8.01 -1.84 -13.92
CA GLN A 688 9.30 -1.42 -13.38
C GLN A 688 10.52 -2.15 -13.99
N ASN A 689 10.32 -3.01 -15.00
CA ASN A 689 11.36 -3.90 -15.55
C ASN A 689 12.04 -4.80 -14.49
N LYS A 690 11.33 -5.14 -13.42
CA LYS A 690 11.83 -6.02 -12.35
C LYS A 690 11.24 -7.43 -12.40
N CYS A 691 10.28 -7.70 -13.28
CA CYS A 691 9.58 -8.99 -13.34
C CYS A 691 10.00 -9.83 -14.54
N ALA A 692 10.50 -11.04 -14.28
CA ALA A 692 10.77 -12.06 -15.28
C ALA A 692 9.61 -13.08 -15.31
N VAL A 693 8.90 -13.14 -16.44
CA VAL A 693 7.80 -14.08 -16.66
C VAL A 693 8.34 -15.37 -17.25
N ILE A 694 8.14 -16.48 -16.55
CA ILE A 694 8.70 -17.80 -16.87
C ILE A 694 7.56 -18.80 -17.04
N SER A 695 7.48 -19.46 -18.20
CA SER A 695 6.51 -20.53 -18.42
C SER A 695 6.83 -21.74 -17.53
N ALA A 696 5.84 -22.19 -16.76
CA ALA A 696 5.95 -23.32 -15.85
C ALA A 696 5.26 -24.60 -16.37
N VAL A 697 4.87 -24.60 -17.65
CA VAL A 697 4.32 -25.77 -18.36
C VAL A 697 5.38 -26.85 -18.62
N PRO A 698 6.61 -26.52 -19.09
CA PRO A 698 7.62 -27.53 -19.40
C PRO A 698 8.11 -28.33 -18.17
N PRO A 699 8.86 -29.42 -18.39
CA PRO A 699 9.46 -30.19 -17.31
C PRO A 699 10.34 -29.32 -16.38
N PRO A 700 10.40 -29.60 -15.07
CA PRO A 700 11.11 -28.75 -14.11
C PRO A 700 12.58 -28.47 -14.43
N LYS A 701 13.26 -29.34 -15.19
CA LYS A 701 14.66 -29.15 -15.61
C LYS A 701 14.80 -28.04 -16.66
N GLU A 702 13.88 -27.96 -17.61
CA GLU A 702 13.89 -26.93 -18.67
C GLU A 702 13.52 -25.57 -18.11
N VAL A 703 12.49 -25.53 -17.27
CA VAL A 703 12.08 -24.32 -16.54
C VAL A 703 13.26 -23.74 -15.74
N TYR A 704 14.05 -24.61 -15.11
CA TYR A 704 15.22 -24.18 -14.34
C TYR A 704 16.32 -23.55 -15.20
N GLN A 705 16.50 -23.98 -16.45
CA GLN A 705 17.49 -23.36 -17.35
C GLN A 705 17.14 -21.89 -17.65
N VAL A 706 15.85 -21.59 -17.80
CA VAL A 706 15.36 -20.22 -17.98
C VAL A 706 15.58 -19.40 -16.71
N VAL A 707 15.21 -19.95 -15.55
CA VAL A 707 15.46 -19.35 -14.24
C VAL A 707 16.94 -19.01 -14.05
N LYS A 708 17.82 -19.95 -14.38
CA LYS A 708 19.27 -19.80 -14.27
C LYS A 708 19.77 -18.63 -15.12
N GLY A 709 19.31 -18.52 -16.36
CA GLY A 709 19.64 -17.38 -17.22
C GLY A 709 19.24 -16.03 -16.59
N VAL A 710 18.06 -15.96 -15.96
CA VAL A 710 17.59 -14.76 -15.26
C VAL A 710 18.46 -14.46 -14.04
N LEU A 711 18.70 -15.43 -13.17
CA LEU A 711 19.51 -15.23 -11.95
C LEU A 711 20.95 -14.84 -12.26
N ASP A 712 21.54 -15.44 -13.31
CA ASP A 712 22.89 -15.10 -13.76
C ASP A 712 22.96 -13.65 -14.27
N SER A 713 21.95 -13.21 -15.01
CA SER A 713 21.86 -11.82 -15.48
C SER A 713 21.70 -10.80 -14.34
N LEU A 714 21.10 -11.21 -13.21
CA LEU A 714 20.92 -10.39 -12.02
C LEU A 714 22.17 -10.32 -11.14
N GLY A 715 23.22 -11.10 -11.45
CA GLY A 715 24.41 -11.21 -10.61
C GLY A 715 24.13 -11.89 -9.27
N ALA A 716 23.26 -12.91 -9.26
CA ALA A 716 22.99 -13.69 -8.06
C ALA A 716 24.27 -14.37 -7.55
N PRO A 717 24.58 -14.32 -6.24
CA PRO A 717 25.77 -14.94 -5.69
C PRO A 717 25.67 -16.46 -5.86
N LYS A 718 26.49 -17.00 -6.76
CA LYS A 718 26.63 -18.44 -6.92
C LYS A 718 27.35 -18.98 -5.70
N LYS A 719 26.99 -20.19 -5.29
CA LYS A 719 27.84 -20.89 -4.33
C LYS A 719 29.25 -20.93 -4.92
N PRO A 720 30.30 -20.71 -4.12
CA PRO A 720 31.65 -20.93 -4.59
C PRO A 720 31.68 -22.31 -5.23
N GLU A 721 32.13 -22.37 -6.49
CA GLU A 721 32.33 -23.62 -7.22
C GLU A 721 33.02 -24.57 -6.25
N VAL A 722 32.31 -25.62 -5.83
CA VAL A 722 32.94 -26.65 -5.00
C VAL A 722 33.99 -27.23 -5.92
N ILE A 723 35.24 -26.88 -5.67
CA ILE A 723 36.39 -27.53 -6.29
C ILE A 723 36.40 -28.95 -5.69
N ALA A 724 35.48 -29.79 -6.17
CA ALA A 724 35.33 -31.14 -5.70
C ALA A 724 36.40 -31.96 -6.40
N LEU A 725 37.47 -32.28 -5.66
CA LEU A 725 38.32 -33.39 -6.01
C LEU A 725 37.43 -34.66 -6.03
N PRO A 726 37.67 -35.60 -6.97
CA PRO A 726 36.90 -36.84 -7.06
C PRO A 726 36.87 -37.57 -5.71
N GLU A 727 35.74 -38.20 -5.39
CA GLU A 727 35.60 -38.94 -4.12
C GLU A 727 36.69 -40.00 -4.00
N VAL A 728 37.38 -40.02 -2.86
CA VAL A 728 38.41 -41.02 -2.58
C VAL A 728 37.73 -42.32 -2.13
N PRO A 729 37.84 -43.42 -2.89
CA PRO A 729 37.27 -44.69 -2.50
C PRO A 729 38.06 -45.30 -1.33
N GLY A 730 37.37 -45.75 -0.30
CA GLY A 730 37.95 -46.39 0.89
C GLY A 730 37.41 -45.85 2.20
N SER A 731 37.45 -46.69 3.24
CA SER A 731 37.14 -46.35 4.64
C SER A 731 38.35 -46.64 5.52
N LEU A 732 38.52 -45.86 6.58
CA LEU A 732 39.55 -46.11 7.58
C LEU A 732 39.13 -47.28 8.50
N PRO A 733 40.08 -47.99 9.12
CA PRO A 733 39.79 -48.99 10.14
C PRO A 733 39.00 -48.41 11.33
N ASP A 734 38.09 -49.19 11.92
CA ASP A 734 37.22 -48.75 13.03
C ASP A 734 37.99 -48.41 14.33
N ASP A 735 39.20 -48.95 14.49
CA ASP A 735 40.10 -48.70 15.63
C ASP A 735 40.99 -47.47 15.45
N THR A 736 40.80 -46.71 14.36
CA THR A 736 41.60 -45.53 14.05
C THR A 736 41.42 -44.43 15.12
N GLN A 737 42.52 -43.88 15.61
CA GLN A 737 42.55 -42.75 16.54
C GLN A 737 42.94 -41.47 15.79
N ILE A 738 42.13 -40.42 15.94
CA ILE A 738 42.41 -39.09 15.36
C ILE A 738 42.56 -38.07 16.48
N VAL A 739 43.67 -37.33 16.45
CA VAL A 739 43.93 -36.21 17.35
C VAL A 739 44.14 -34.95 16.54
N PHE A 740 43.36 -33.91 16.83
CA PHE A 740 43.56 -32.58 16.24
C PHE A 740 44.61 -31.80 17.01
N VAL A 741 45.53 -31.18 16.28
CA VAL A 741 46.60 -30.36 16.85
C VAL A 741 46.35 -28.90 16.47
N LEU A 742 45.85 -28.13 17.43
CA LEU A 742 45.38 -26.76 17.25
C LEU A 742 46.22 -25.75 18.06
N GLY A 743 46.09 -24.47 17.72
CA GLY A 743 46.82 -23.37 18.34
C GLY A 743 47.20 -22.30 17.31
N GLY A 744 47.58 -21.12 17.77
CA GLY A 744 47.84 -19.97 16.90
C GLY A 744 49.04 -20.18 15.96
N PRO A 745 49.15 -19.40 14.86
CA PRO A 745 50.31 -19.48 13.98
C PRO A 745 51.58 -19.15 14.79
N GLY A 746 52.62 -19.98 14.69
CA GLY A 746 53.85 -19.79 15.50
C GLY A 746 53.83 -20.46 16.90
N SER A 747 52.74 -21.11 17.31
CA SER A 747 52.63 -21.77 18.62
C SER A 747 53.50 -23.02 18.81
N GLY A 748 54.14 -23.55 17.76
CA GLY A 748 55.04 -24.72 17.87
C GLY A 748 54.42 -26.09 17.61
N LYS A 749 53.19 -26.15 17.09
CA LYS A 749 52.47 -27.41 16.75
C LYS A 749 53.30 -28.42 15.95
N GLY A 750 53.88 -27.97 14.83
CA GLY A 750 54.68 -28.84 13.95
C GLY A 750 55.88 -29.45 14.68
N THR A 751 56.59 -28.67 15.48
CA THR A 751 57.71 -29.15 16.30
C THR A 751 57.29 -30.22 17.28
N GLN A 752 56.12 -30.07 17.91
CA GLN A 752 55.58 -31.07 18.82
C GLN A 752 55.11 -32.32 18.08
N CYS A 753 54.49 -32.17 16.90
CA CYS A 753 54.11 -33.30 16.06
C CYS A 753 55.33 -34.12 15.60
N ASP A 754 56.44 -33.47 15.25
CA ASP A 754 57.65 -34.16 14.84
C ASP A 754 58.28 -34.95 15.98
N LYS A 755 58.26 -34.42 17.21
CA LYS A 755 58.66 -35.19 18.42
C LYS A 755 57.73 -36.37 18.69
N MET A 756 56.41 -36.18 18.58
CA MET A 756 55.45 -37.28 18.77
C MET A 756 55.69 -38.42 17.77
N LYS A 757 56.11 -38.12 16.52
CA LYS A 757 56.45 -39.15 15.52
C LYS A 757 57.64 -40.01 15.93
N GLU A 758 58.55 -39.52 16.77
CA GLU A 758 59.73 -40.29 17.19
C GLU A 758 59.34 -41.41 18.16
N GLU A 759 58.36 -41.17 19.04
CA GLU A 759 57.99 -42.08 20.14
C GLU A 759 56.66 -42.84 19.91
N TYR A 760 55.73 -42.27 19.14
CA TYR A 760 54.41 -42.86 18.88
C TYR A 760 54.29 -43.35 17.44
N GLU A 761 53.48 -44.39 17.22
CA GLU A 761 53.20 -44.95 15.89
C GLU A 761 52.14 -44.09 15.17
N CYS A 762 52.45 -42.81 14.99
CA CYS A 762 51.52 -41.81 14.47
C CYS A 762 51.91 -41.33 13.07
N VAL A 763 50.88 -41.02 12.28
CA VAL A 763 51.00 -40.33 11.00
C VAL A 763 50.60 -38.88 11.21
N HIS A 764 51.55 -37.94 11.12
CA HIS A 764 51.22 -36.52 11.16
C HIS A 764 50.97 -35.96 9.76
N LEU A 765 49.78 -35.39 9.60
CA LEU A 765 49.28 -34.75 8.40
C LEU A 765 49.02 -33.28 8.70
N SER A 766 49.79 -32.38 8.05
CA SER A 766 49.52 -30.94 8.13
C SER A 766 48.66 -30.52 6.95
N ALA A 767 47.46 -30.01 7.23
CA ALA A 767 46.56 -29.51 6.19
C ALA A 767 47.24 -28.44 5.31
N GLY A 768 48.08 -27.61 5.92
CA GLY A 768 48.85 -26.59 5.20
C GLY A 768 49.93 -27.18 4.28
N ASP A 769 50.58 -28.29 4.66
CA ASP A 769 51.58 -28.94 3.79
C ASP A 769 50.93 -29.69 2.63
N LEU A 770 49.79 -30.34 2.87
CA LEU A 770 49.00 -30.98 1.81
C LEU A 770 48.56 -29.96 0.76
N LEU A 771 48.05 -28.80 1.20
CA LEU A 771 47.69 -27.71 0.30
C LEU A 771 48.89 -27.16 -0.47
N ARG A 772 50.05 -26.97 0.19
CA ARG A 772 51.29 -26.53 -0.49
C ARG A 772 51.79 -27.55 -1.51
N ALA A 773 51.68 -28.85 -1.21
CA ALA A 773 52.04 -29.92 -2.14
C ALA A 773 51.10 -29.92 -3.36
N GLU A 774 49.81 -29.68 -3.14
CA GLU A 774 48.82 -29.56 -4.22
C GLU A 774 49.05 -28.31 -5.08
N VAL A 775 49.42 -27.18 -4.48
CA VAL A 775 49.85 -25.97 -5.23
C VAL A 775 51.07 -26.28 -6.09
N LYS A 776 52.06 -26.97 -5.54
CA LYS A 776 53.28 -27.37 -6.27
C LYS A 776 53.01 -28.38 -7.40
N SER A 777 51.93 -29.16 -7.33
CA SER A 777 51.54 -30.09 -8.39
C SER A 777 51.11 -29.36 -9.66
N GLY A 778 50.75 -28.07 -9.55
CA GLY A 778 50.30 -27.23 -10.67
C GLY A 778 48.87 -27.52 -11.12
N SER A 779 48.11 -28.33 -10.37
CA SER A 779 46.71 -28.64 -10.67
C SER A 779 45.84 -27.37 -10.70
N GLU A 780 44.73 -27.40 -11.43
CA GLU A 780 43.78 -26.29 -11.45
C GLU A 780 43.26 -25.95 -10.03
N VAL A 781 43.10 -26.98 -9.20
CA VAL A 781 42.78 -26.86 -7.77
C VAL A 781 43.91 -26.16 -7.02
N GLY A 782 45.16 -26.58 -7.24
CA GLY A 782 46.35 -25.98 -6.67
C GLY A 782 46.49 -24.50 -6.98
N GLN A 783 46.24 -24.07 -8.22
CA GLN A 783 46.29 -22.65 -8.62
C GLN A 783 45.24 -21.81 -7.89
N LYS A 784 44.00 -22.31 -7.78
CA LYS A 784 42.92 -21.65 -7.01
C LYS A 784 43.26 -21.59 -5.51
N CYS A 785 43.84 -22.66 -4.95
CA CYS A 785 44.31 -22.68 -3.56
C CYS A 785 45.46 -21.68 -3.33
N GLU A 786 46.38 -21.54 -4.27
CA GLU A 786 47.51 -20.60 -4.17
C GLU A 786 47.04 -19.15 -4.00
N ALA A 787 46.05 -18.73 -4.80
CA ALA A 787 45.46 -17.40 -4.71
C ALA A 787 44.85 -17.14 -3.32
N LEU A 788 44.03 -18.07 -2.83
CA LEU A 788 43.39 -17.98 -1.51
C LEU A 788 44.43 -17.95 -0.37
N MET A 789 45.47 -18.78 -0.46
CA MET A 789 46.53 -18.85 0.54
C MET A 789 47.38 -17.58 0.58
N ARG A 790 47.67 -16.97 -0.58
CA ARG A 790 48.39 -15.68 -0.68
C ARG A 790 47.58 -14.52 -0.10
N GLU A 791 46.26 -14.55 -0.25
CA GLU A 791 45.34 -13.55 0.33
C GLU A 791 45.12 -13.72 1.84
N GLY A 792 45.58 -14.84 2.43
CA GLY A 792 45.35 -15.17 3.83
C GLY A 792 43.93 -15.67 4.15
N LYS A 793 43.16 -16.06 3.13
CA LYS A 793 41.80 -16.63 3.27
C LYS A 793 41.86 -18.13 3.54
N LEU A 794 40.78 -18.67 4.11
CA LEU A 794 40.63 -20.13 4.27
C LEU A 794 40.33 -20.80 2.93
N VAL A 795 41.02 -21.90 2.66
CA VAL A 795 40.72 -22.78 1.53
C VAL A 795 39.41 -23.53 1.80
N PRO A 796 38.53 -23.73 0.80
CA PRO A 796 37.30 -24.50 0.97
C PRO A 796 37.52 -25.84 1.66
N VAL A 797 36.66 -26.14 2.62
CA VAL A 797 36.74 -27.34 3.47
C VAL A 797 36.71 -28.62 2.65
N ALA A 798 35.90 -28.70 1.59
CA ALA A 798 35.79 -29.87 0.72
C ALA A 798 37.12 -30.29 0.11
N VAL A 799 37.95 -29.32 -0.33
CA VAL A 799 39.28 -29.58 -0.87
C VAL A 799 40.19 -30.15 0.23
N THR A 800 40.21 -29.50 1.39
CA THR A 800 41.06 -29.90 2.51
C THR A 800 40.67 -31.29 3.05
N LEU A 801 39.37 -31.58 3.15
CA LEU A 801 38.86 -32.90 3.56
C LEU A 801 39.23 -33.99 2.57
N ASN A 802 39.13 -33.72 1.26
CA ASN A 802 39.51 -34.71 0.26
C ASN A 802 41.02 -35.02 0.31
N LEU A 803 41.86 -33.98 0.41
CA LEU A 803 43.31 -34.14 0.56
C LEU A 803 43.69 -34.90 1.85
N LEU A 804 43.04 -34.56 2.97
CA LEU A 804 43.25 -35.27 4.25
C LEU A 804 42.80 -36.72 4.15
N LYS A 805 41.59 -36.99 3.65
CA LYS A 805 41.06 -38.36 3.50
C LYS A 805 41.95 -39.21 2.59
N LYS A 806 42.41 -38.65 1.47
CA LYS A 806 43.36 -39.31 0.57
C LYS A 806 44.66 -39.66 1.29
N ALA A 807 45.27 -38.70 1.97
CA ALA A 807 46.53 -38.91 2.67
C ALA A 807 46.41 -39.92 3.83
N MET A 808 45.27 -39.94 4.53
CA MET A 808 45.00 -40.91 5.60
C MET A 808 44.84 -42.34 5.07
N ILE A 809 44.13 -42.52 3.95
CA ILE A 809 43.94 -43.83 3.32
C ILE A 809 45.27 -44.33 2.74
N GLU A 810 46.02 -43.47 2.04
CA GLU A 810 47.31 -43.82 1.43
C GLU A 810 48.39 -44.18 2.46
N SER A 811 48.34 -43.62 3.67
CA SER A 811 49.33 -43.92 4.70
C SER A 811 49.12 -45.27 5.37
N GLY A 812 47.90 -45.83 5.33
CA GLY A 812 47.56 -47.11 5.96
C GLY A 812 47.73 -47.15 7.50
N GLY A 813 47.82 -45.99 8.14
CA GLY A 813 48.04 -45.87 9.59
C GLY A 813 46.74 -45.97 10.39
N SER A 814 46.85 -46.25 11.69
CA SER A 814 45.72 -46.30 12.63
C SER A 814 45.72 -45.16 13.65
N PHE A 815 46.77 -44.34 13.72
CA PHE A 815 46.83 -43.17 14.60
C PHE A 815 47.28 -41.93 13.85
N PHE A 816 46.44 -40.91 13.81
CA PHE A 816 46.62 -39.70 13.02
C PHE A 816 46.69 -38.44 13.87
N LEU A 817 47.68 -37.60 13.59
CA LEU A 817 47.81 -36.25 14.11
C LEU A 817 47.50 -35.26 12.99
N ILE A 818 46.41 -34.51 13.11
CA ILE A 818 46.02 -33.53 12.09
C ILE A 818 46.43 -32.12 12.57
N ASP A 819 47.46 -31.55 11.95
CA ASP A 819 47.97 -30.22 12.28
C ASP A 819 47.30 -29.13 11.43
N GLY A 820 46.84 -28.08 12.11
CA GLY A 820 46.36 -26.85 11.48
C GLY A 820 44.97 -26.96 10.83
N PHE A 821 44.20 -28.00 11.20
CA PHE A 821 42.81 -28.23 10.86
C PHE A 821 42.13 -28.97 12.04
N PRO A 822 40.85 -28.72 12.36
CA PRO A 822 39.93 -27.75 11.76
C PRO A 822 40.23 -26.30 12.20
N ARG A 823 39.88 -25.33 11.35
CA ARG A 823 40.06 -23.88 11.63
C ARG A 823 38.76 -23.15 11.95
N ALA A 824 37.63 -23.82 11.83
CA ALA A 824 36.30 -23.33 12.16
C ALA A 824 35.41 -24.51 12.59
N LEU A 825 34.31 -24.22 13.29
CA LEU A 825 33.42 -25.25 13.87
C LEU A 825 32.72 -26.11 12.81
N ASP A 826 32.31 -25.49 11.71
CA ASP A 826 31.71 -26.18 10.56
C ASP A 826 32.68 -27.17 9.92
N GLN A 827 33.98 -26.84 9.86
CA GLN A 827 35.02 -27.75 9.37
C GLN A 827 35.18 -28.98 10.26
N ALA A 828 35.11 -28.77 11.58
CA ALA A 828 35.18 -29.85 12.55
C ALA A 828 33.99 -30.81 12.38
N ALA A 829 32.77 -30.27 12.32
CA ALA A 829 31.55 -31.07 12.12
C ALA A 829 31.55 -31.82 10.78
N GLN A 830 32.00 -31.18 9.70
CA GLN A 830 32.10 -31.82 8.39
C GLN A 830 33.16 -32.92 8.35
N PHE A 831 34.30 -32.74 9.03
CA PHE A 831 35.31 -33.79 9.16
C PHE A 831 34.76 -35.00 9.91
N GLU A 832 34.16 -34.78 11.08
CA GLU A 832 33.63 -35.87 11.90
C GLU A 832 32.50 -36.62 11.20
N GLY A 833 31.67 -35.93 10.40
CA GLY A 833 30.61 -36.54 9.60
C GLY A 833 31.09 -37.26 8.33
N ALA A 834 32.18 -36.81 7.71
CA ALA A 834 32.66 -37.37 6.43
C ALA A 834 33.77 -38.41 6.57
N ILE A 835 34.53 -38.38 7.67
CA ILE A 835 35.68 -39.26 7.93
C ILE A 835 35.41 -40.08 9.19
N MET A 836 35.65 -39.50 10.38
CA MET A 836 35.30 -40.11 11.67
C MET A 836 35.45 -39.11 12.83
N PRO A 837 34.79 -39.35 13.98
CA PRO A 837 34.89 -38.48 15.15
C PRO A 837 36.33 -38.34 15.69
N CYS A 838 36.68 -37.13 16.14
CA CYS A 838 37.96 -36.89 16.79
C CYS A 838 37.97 -37.45 18.22
N LYS A 839 39.10 -38.07 18.59
CA LYS A 839 39.32 -38.61 19.94
C LYS A 839 39.63 -37.49 20.92
N MET A 840 40.55 -36.60 20.57
CA MET A 840 40.97 -35.48 21.42
C MET A 840 41.63 -34.35 20.62
N VAL A 841 41.58 -33.13 21.15
CA VAL A 841 42.23 -31.93 20.63
C VAL A 841 43.38 -31.53 21.54
N LEU A 842 44.58 -31.34 20.99
CA LEU A 842 45.72 -30.72 21.66
C LEU A 842 45.78 -29.26 21.25
N PHE A 843 45.42 -28.35 22.16
CA PHE A 843 45.45 -26.91 21.90
C PHE A 843 46.69 -26.28 22.53
N PHE A 844 47.60 -25.79 21.69
CA PHE A 844 48.81 -25.07 22.12
C PHE A 844 48.52 -23.59 22.32
N ASP A 845 48.46 -23.19 23.58
CA ASP A 845 48.20 -21.83 24.01
C ASP A 845 49.49 -21.03 24.10
N CYS A 846 49.56 -19.93 23.35
CA CYS A 846 50.77 -19.11 23.24
C CYS A 846 50.35 -17.63 23.13
N PRO A 847 50.97 -16.70 23.88
CA PRO A 847 50.71 -15.28 23.73
C PRO A 847 51.07 -14.76 22.33
N GLU A 848 50.32 -13.77 21.84
CA GLU A 848 50.48 -13.18 20.52
C GLU A 848 51.91 -12.65 20.28
N GLU A 849 52.49 -11.97 21.27
CA GLU A 849 53.85 -11.42 21.19
C GLU A 849 54.92 -12.50 20.92
N GLU A 850 54.77 -13.67 21.54
CA GLU A 850 55.71 -14.79 21.35
C GLU A 850 55.49 -15.48 20.00
N MET A 851 54.23 -15.61 19.57
CA MET A 851 53.88 -16.13 18.25
C MET A 851 54.42 -15.25 17.12
N GLU A 852 54.29 -13.92 17.23
CA GLU A 852 54.78 -12.96 16.23
C GLU A 852 56.31 -13.02 16.10
N LYS A 853 57.03 -13.02 17.24
CA LYS A 853 58.50 -13.20 17.24
C LYS A 853 58.93 -14.49 16.54
N ARG A 854 58.22 -15.60 16.80
CA ARG A 854 58.51 -16.91 16.20
C ARG A 854 58.20 -16.94 14.69
N LEU A 855 57.13 -16.27 14.24
CA LEU A 855 56.76 -16.21 12.83
C LEU A 855 57.73 -15.37 12.01
N LEU A 856 58.18 -14.23 12.54
CA LEU A 856 59.17 -13.37 11.86
C LEU A 856 60.50 -14.11 11.63
N LYS A 857 61.02 -14.79 12.67
CA LYS A 857 62.25 -15.60 12.56
C LYS A 857 62.09 -16.78 11.59
N ARG A 858 60.87 -17.31 11.44
CA ARG A 858 60.55 -18.40 10.51
C ARG A 858 60.49 -17.93 9.06
N GLY A 859 59.96 -16.72 8.80
CA GLY A 859 59.94 -16.12 7.47
C GLY A 859 61.34 -15.95 6.88
N GLU A 860 62.32 -15.61 7.73
CA GLU A 860 63.73 -15.46 7.34
C GLU A 860 64.43 -16.79 7.02
N THR A 861 64.01 -17.90 7.64
CA THR A 861 64.73 -19.18 7.60
C THR A 861 64.08 -20.26 6.74
N SER A 862 62.78 -20.19 6.46
CA SER A 862 62.01 -21.31 5.89
C SER A 862 61.54 -21.12 4.44
N GLY A 863 61.82 -19.98 3.80
CA GLY A 863 61.48 -19.73 2.40
C GLY A 863 59.97 -19.63 2.12
N ARG A 864 59.15 -19.35 3.13
CA ARG A 864 57.70 -19.17 3.01
C ARG A 864 57.37 -17.76 2.48
N SER A 865 56.90 -17.69 1.23
CA SER A 865 56.58 -16.43 0.54
C SER A 865 55.37 -15.68 1.12
N ASP A 866 54.59 -16.35 1.98
CA ASP A 866 53.34 -15.89 2.59
C ASP A 866 53.49 -15.39 4.04
N ASP A 867 54.68 -15.46 4.63
CA ASP A 867 54.96 -15.01 6.01
C ASP A 867 55.44 -13.54 6.03
N ASN A 868 54.60 -12.60 5.56
CA ASN A 868 54.82 -11.15 5.69
C ASN A 868 54.00 -10.55 6.85
N ALA A 869 54.43 -9.41 7.39
CA ALA A 869 53.81 -8.79 8.58
C ALA A 869 52.29 -8.54 8.44
N GLU A 870 51.83 -8.18 7.25
CA GLU A 870 50.40 -7.95 6.99
C GLU A 870 49.59 -9.26 6.98
N THR A 871 50.15 -10.32 6.41
CA THR A 871 49.53 -11.65 6.35
C THR A 871 49.53 -12.32 7.71
N ILE A 872 50.58 -12.13 8.52
CA ILE A 872 50.66 -12.61 9.90
C ILE A 872 49.53 -12.01 10.74
N ARG A 873 49.29 -10.70 10.66
CA ARG A 873 48.16 -10.04 11.37
C ARG A 873 46.80 -10.58 10.93
N LYS A 874 46.58 -10.79 9.63
CA LYS A 874 45.34 -11.39 9.10
C LYS A 874 45.16 -12.84 9.60
N ARG A 875 46.24 -13.62 9.71
CA ARG A 875 46.22 -14.98 10.26
C ARG A 875 45.89 -15.00 11.74
N PHE A 876 46.41 -14.06 12.53
CA PHE A 876 46.03 -13.93 13.94
C PHE A 876 44.57 -13.58 14.09
N ARG A 877 44.08 -12.57 13.35
CA ARG A 877 42.65 -12.20 13.38
C ARG A 877 41.75 -13.39 13.04
N THR A 878 42.05 -14.09 11.94
CA THR A 878 41.30 -15.28 11.52
C THR A 878 41.32 -16.37 12.60
N PHE A 879 42.47 -16.59 13.25
CA PHE A 879 42.59 -17.56 14.34
C PHE A 879 41.71 -17.18 15.54
N LEU A 880 41.74 -15.91 15.96
CA LEU A 880 40.94 -15.43 17.09
C LEU A 880 39.43 -15.51 16.80
N GLU A 881 39.01 -15.12 15.61
CA GLU A 881 37.59 -15.06 15.23
C GLU A 881 36.99 -16.44 14.93
N GLN A 882 37.74 -17.32 14.26
CA GLN A 882 37.19 -18.55 13.68
C GLN A 882 37.72 -19.83 14.34
N SER A 883 39.00 -19.85 14.73
CA SER A 883 39.65 -21.08 15.24
C SER A 883 39.56 -21.21 16.77
N LEU A 884 39.54 -20.12 17.52
CA LEU A 884 39.33 -20.18 18.98
C LEU A 884 37.98 -20.80 19.39
N PRO A 885 36.84 -20.51 18.73
CA PRO A 885 35.57 -21.19 19.05
C PRO A 885 35.64 -22.72 18.96
N VAL A 886 36.53 -23.28 18.14
CA VAL A 886 36.76 -24.73 18.05
C VAL A 886 37.31 -25.27 19.36
N LYS A 887 38.27 -24.58 19.99
CA LYS A 887 38.81 -24.96 21.30
C LYS A 887 37.67 -25.06 22.32
N ASP A 888 36.86 -24.01 22.44
CA ASP A 888 35.81 -23.94 23.46
C ASP A 888 34.78 -25.06 23.27
N HIS A 889 34.39 -25.35 22.02
CA HIS A 889 33.48 -26.45 21.68
C HIS A 889 33.96 -27.83 22.13
N TYR A 890 35.27 -28.10 22.03
CA TYR A 890 35.86 -29.38 22.48
C TYR A 890 36.19 -29.39 23.98
N ILE A 891 36.42 -28.23 24.61
CA ILE A 891 36.53 -28.10 26.07
C ILE A 891 35.21 -28.50 26.73
N GLU A 892 34.07 -27.98 26.25
CA GLU A 892 32.74 -28.33 26.76
C GLU A 892 32.42 -29.83 26.67
N ARG A 893 33.06 -30.53 25.74
CA ARG A 893 32.90 -31.98 25.52
C ARG A 893 33.94 -32.84 26.26
N ASN A 894 34.78 -32.23 27.10
CA ASN A 894 35.93 -32.89 27.76
C ASN A 894 36.88 -33.60 26.76
N LYS A 895 37.03 -33.02 25.57
CA LYS A 895 37.85 -33.55 24.47
C LYS A 895 38.99 -32.60 24.06
N CYS A 896 39.34 -31.63 24.90
CA CYS A 896 40.41 -30.67 24.60
C CYS A 896 41.41 -30.56 25.76
N ALA A 897 42.69 -30.80 25.48
CA ALA A 897 43.80 -30.53 26.37
C ALA A 897 44.46 -29.21 26.00
N VAL A 898 44.44 -28.24 26.91
CA VAL A 898 45.08 -26.93 26.73
C VAL A 898 46.50 -26.99 27.28
N ILE A 899 47.50 -26.75 26.43
CA ILE A 899 48.92 -26.90 26.72
C ILE A 899 49.60 -25.55 26.52
N SER A 900 50.26 -25.02 27.56
CA SER A 900 51.07 -23.80 27.43
C SER A 900 52.27 -24.06 26.53
N ALA A 901 52.42 -23.25 25.48
CA ALA A 901 53.49 -23.33 24.50
C ALA A 901 54.58 -22.26 24.67
N VAL A 902 54.59 -21.60 25.84
CA VAL A 902 55.62 -20.64 26.27
C VAL A 902 56.94 -21.33 26.68
N PRO A 903 56.94 -22.44 27.43
CA PRO A 903 58.16 -23.11 27.88
C PRO A 903 59.01 -23.69 26.75
N THR A 904 60.14 -24.32 27.09
CA THR A 904 61.02 -24.95 26.09
C THR A 904 60.31 -26.11 25.37
N PRO A 905 60.69 -26.44 24.12
CA PRO A 905 60.05 -27.53 23.38
C PRO A 905 60.07 -28.89 24.08
N ASP A 906 61.04 -29.15 24.96
CA ASP A 906 61.13 -30.40 25.74
C ASP A 906 60.11 -30.42 26.89
N GLU A 907 59.99 -29.33 27.65
CA GLU A 907 59.01 -29.21 28.74
C GLU A 907 57.56 -29.27 28.23
N VAL A 908 57.31 -28.65 27.08
CA VAL A 908 56.00 -28.73 26.41
C VAL A 908 55.69 -30.17 25.99
N TYR A 909 56.71 -30.91 25.53
CA TYR A 909 56.55 -32.30 25.08
C TYR A 909 56.25 -33.25 26.24
N GLU A 910 56.82 -33.04 27.43
CA GLU A 910 56.46 -33.84 28.62
C GLU A 910 54.98 -33.69 28.99
N THR A 911 54.44 -32.48 28.86
CA THR A 911 53.00 -32.23 29.08
C THR A 911 52.15 -32.94 28.03
N VAL A 912 52.55 -32.84 26.76
CA VAL A 912 51.92 -33.56 25.65
C VAL A 912 51.92 -35.07 25.88
N LYS A 913 53.03 -35.64 26.34
CA LYS A 913 53.21 -37.06 26.59
C LYS A 913 52.25 -37.57 27.66
N SER A 914 52.11 -36.84 28.77
CA SER A 914 51.12 -37.14 29.80
C SER A 914 49.69 -37.20 29.23
N VAL A 915 49.35 -36.29 28.32
CA VAL A 915 48.05 -36.23 27.67
C VAL A 915 47.85 -37.38 26.68
N LEU A 916 48.84 -37.71 25.85
CA LEU A 916 48.75 -38.83 24.89
C LEU A 916 48.69 -40.19 25.59
N ASP A 917 49.42 -40.36 26.68
CA ASP A 917 49.37 -41.59 27.49
C ASP A 917 47.98 -41.78 28.12
N SER A 918 47.29 -40.70 28.50
CA SER A 918 45.92 -40.77 29.05
C SER A 918 44.87 -41.28 28.06
N ILE A 919 45.13 -41.18 26.74
CA ILE A 919 44.22 -41.69 25.70
C ILE A 919 44.65 -43.04 25.12
N SER A 920 45.67 -43.68 25.72
CA SER A 920 46.23 -44.95 25.22
C SER A 920 46.72 -44.84 23.77
N ALA A 921 47.46 -43.77 23.46
CA ALA A 921 48.06 -43.60 22.15
C ALA A 921 49.08 -44.72 21.86
N PRO A 922 49.06 -45.33 20.65
CA PRO A 922 49.96 -46.42 20.29
C PRO A 922 51.42 -45.94 20.24
N LYS A 923 52.27 -46.58 21.04
CA LYS A 923 53.72 -46.33 21.11
C LYS A 923 54.47 -47.23 20.15
N LYS A 924 55.60 -46.74 19.65
CA LYS A 924 56.51 -47.50 18.77
C LYS A 924 57.28 -48.61 19.50
#